data_AF-A0A937PWC7-F1
#
_entry.id   AF-A0A937PWC7-F1
#
_cell.length_a   1.000
_cell.length_b   1.000
_cell.length_c   1.000
_cell.angle_alpha   90.00
_cell.angle_beta   90.00
_cell.angle_gamma   90.00
#
_symmetry.space_group_name_H-M   'P 1'
#
loop_
_entity.id
_entity.type
_entity.pdbx_description
1 polymer ?
#
loop_
_entity_poly.entity_id
_entity_poly.type
_entity_poly.pdbx_seq_one_letter_code
_entity_poly.pdbx_strand_id
1 'polypeptide(L)'
;MFIRTSTIWGAMVVAVLVCWLASGSSGEDSLAAAIQRAGNADSESVRLEILKGLQQEPGLDAALKADLDRLITHIGRYTKEKRLDYFGREVSRKTDFDFGLSENSALESLTWLYRGRMVIWYAMESGGVWNNAERRRQFFGTARGFFERYSKAFPENRIARMYLGEPIGPEKHYDAAAGAPEWAVYQRESLERIADIIEWWIDNRMQGDAQYGGGWGDDCEMWRWWVPVLIGFESPKITAAQARFSDAMMSQEHMKPGYTTRMTDVEHTAEDSADVITPMMHLDPDNPLWLSRAVRMAELMEDLWTGRNERGMLQFKSTYFTAEKVDTNPQRACDTVYHPRAVQPTLLYWQRTGDKKLTRLFGDWMDTWVDAAARAERGKPAGVIPSAIHWPDGDIGGAGKDWWDPRNHGEYTLYLWPSAMSMMTDTLLLTYYMTGEERYLEPIRSMAKIRLKHLRSSVREEPVPGSESWCAEKLGFLAGTIAKYRFLTGSKEFDELLAGGMSPYMRFRLKGDRDNLIGALRNTAQALRINFAGYTSEVRYTDRVLRFPSLFGAGFARGKAGAIHRPNTSLLYSSATGDPGGAGYFPLNAVRWLTPPRNIAALVTDSGTSSFAAELFNFQNAPRKISAELYLLAGGEYNLTVAVKDGDKTKTAETGAFTVTGPRTRVSFDLPGRKLCLMICSRDEKK
;
A
#
# COMPACT_ATOMS: atom_id res chain seq x y z
N MET A 1 37.18 50.26 -9.12
CA MET A 1 36.44 51.44 -9.61
C MET A 1 35.10 50.95 -10.17
N PHE A 2 34.04 51.28 -9.45
CA PHE A 2 32.62 51.35 -9.84
C PHE A 2 31.86 50.12 -10.41
N ILE A 3 31.01 49.58 -9.52
CA ILE A 3 29.59 49.19 -9.64
C ILE A 3 29.22 48.01 -10.57
N ARG A 4 28.92 46.87 -9.92
CA ARG A 4 27.97 45.86 -10.41
C ARG A 4 26.56 46.25 -9.97
N THR A 5 25.65 46.35 -10.94
CA THR A 5 24.21 46.49 -10.76
C THR A 5 23.58 45.14 -10.40
N SER A 6 22.93 45.10 -9.25
CA SER A 6 22.06 44.03 -8.77
C SER A 6 20.60 44.43 -9.03
N THR A 7 19.89 43.66 -9.86
CA THR A 7 18.44 43.82 -10.08
C THR A 7 17.72 42.65 -9.45
N ILE A 8 17.13 42.90 -8.29
CA ILE A 8 16.22 42.00 -7.56
C ILE A 8 14.83 42.17 -8.20
N TRP A 9 14.25 41.08 -8.71
CA TRP A 9 12.82 41.04 -9.02
C TRP A 9 12.07 40.76 -7.71
N GLY A 10 11.46 41.81 -7.15
CA GLY A 10 10.61 41.74 -5.97
C GLY A 10 9.25 41.12 -6.31
N ALA A 11 8.84 40.15 -5.51
CA ALA A 11 7.49 39.62 -5.51
C ALA A 11 6.52 40.65 -4.91
N MET A 12 5.49 41.01 -5.67
CA MET A 12 4.38 41.86 -5.24
C MET A 12 3.49 41.07 -4.28
N VAL A 13 3.57 41.39 -2.98
CA VAL A 13 2.55 41.00 -1.98
C VAL A 13 1.45 42.04 -2.04
N VAL A 14 0.26 41.65 -2.52
CA VAL A 14 -0.94 42.48 -2.42
C VAL A 14 -1.45 42.37 -0.99
N ALA A 15 -1.13 43.37 -0.17
CA ALA A 15 -1.73 43.55 1.15
C ALA A 15 -3.13 44.15 0.96
N VAL A 16 -4.17 43.37 1.26
CA VAL A 16 -5.53 43.88 1.38
C VAL A 16 -5.64 44.54 2.76
N LEU A 17 -5.47 45.86 2.80
CA LEU A 17 -5.77 46.71 3.96
C LEU A 17 -7.28 46.95 4.01
N VAL A 18 -7.99 46.26 4.91
CA VAL A 18 -9.36 46.58 5.27
C VAL A 18 -9.32 47.62 6.40
N CYS A 19 -9.68 48.86 6.08
CA CYS A 19 -9.88 49.92 7.07
C CYS A 19 -11.10 49.60 7.96
N TRP A 20 -10.88 49.50 9.27
CA TRP A 20 -11.92 49.43 10.28
C TRP A 20 -12.45 50.85 10.58
N LEU A 21 -13.73 51.09 10.29
CA LEU A 21 -14.50 52.14 10.95
C LEU A 21 -15.18 51.52 12.17
N ALA A 22 -14.79 51.99 13.35
CA ALA A 22 -15.36 51.58 14.62
C ALA A 22 -16.78 52.14 14.77
N SER A 23 -17.78 51.29 14.53
CA SER A 23 -19.08 51.37 15.18
C SER A 23 -19.10 50.25 16.22
N GLY A 24 -19.26 50.59 17.50
CA GLY A 24 -19.23 49.63 18.60
C GLY A 24 -20.27 48.51 18.41
N SER A 25 -19.80 47.33 18.05
CA SER A 25 -20.56 46.09 18.16
C SER A 25 -20.35 45.54 19.58
N SER A 26 -21.42 45.04 20.19
CA SER A 26 -21.36 44.35 21.47
C SER A 26 -20.31 43.21 21.43
N GLY A 27 -19.70 42.87 22.57
CA GLY A 27 -18.71 41.78 22.63
C GLY A 27 -19.24 40.41 22.15
N GLU A 28 -20.56 40.21 22.15
CA GLU A 28 -21.22 39.02 21.61
C GLU A 28 -21.17 38.92 20.08
N ASP A 29 -21.28 40.04 19.36
CA ASP A 29 -21.18 40.08 17.90
C ASP A 29 -19.75 39.75 17.42
N SER A 30 -18.72 40.16 18.18
CA SER A 30 -17.31 39.81 17.92
C SER A 30 -17.05 38.31 18.12
N LEU A 31 -17.57 37.74 19.21
CA LEU A 31 -17.45 36.31 19.52
C LEU A 31 -18.12 35.42 18.47
N ALA A 32 -19.38 35.71 18.12
CA ALA A 32 -20.12 34.94 17.12
C ALA A 32 -19.43 34.98 15.76
N ALA A 33 -18.92 36.15 15.34
CA ALA A 33 -18.15 36.30 14.11
C ALA A 33 -16.82 35.52 14.14
N ALA A 34 -16.10 35.52 15.28
CA ALA A 34 -14.89 34.72 15.44
C ALA A 34 -15.16 33.22 15.34
N ILE A 35 -16.22 32.72 15.99
CA ILE A 35 -16.65 31.32 15.92
C ILE A 35 -17.02 30.94 14.48
N GLN A 36 -17.77 31.78 13.77
CA GLN A 36 -18.14 31.55 12.37
C GLN A 36 -16.92 31.49 11.46
N ARG A 37 -15.95 32.40 11.59
CA ARG A 37 -14.70 32.36 10.83
C ARG A 37 -13.88 31.12 11.17
N ALA A 38 -13.76 30.77 12.45
CA ALA A 38 -13.02 29.58 12.90
C ALA A 38 -13.66 28.28 12.38
N GLY A 39 -14.99 28.18 12.41
CA GLY A 39 -15.71 27.01 11.94
C GLY A 39 -15.67 26.85 10.41
N ASN A 40 -15.75 27.95 9.67
CA ASN A 40 -15.67 27.93 8.20
C ASN A 40 -14.23 27.80 7.66
N ALA A 41 -13.20 27.96 8.49
CA ALA A 41 -11.82 27.72 8.08
C ALA A 41 -11.60 26.23 7.74
N ASP A 42 -11.00 25.94 6.57
CA ASP A 42 -10.62 24.56 6.21
C ASP A 42 -9.35 24.09 6.92
N SER A 43 -8.41 25.02 7.14
CA SER A 43 -7.12 24.73 7.76
C SER A 43 -7.18 24.82 9.28
N GLU A 44 -6.56 23.84 9.93
CA GLU A 44 -6.35 23.82 11.38
C GLU A 44 -5.50 25.01 11.86
N SER A 45 -4.50 25.43 11.07
CA SER A 45 -3.62 26.54 11.45
C SER A 45 -4.39 27.86 11.50
N VAL A 46 -5.22 28.12 10.49
CA VAL A 46 -6.07 29.31 10.41
C VAL A 46 -7.10 29.31 11.52
N ARG A 47 -7.74 28.15 11.78
CA ARG A 47 -8.68 28.02 12.89
C ARG A 47 -8.04 28.32 14.24
N LEU A 48 -6.85 27.77 14.50
CA LEU A 48 -6.10 28.03 15.73
C LEU A 48 -5.70 29.49 15.86
N GLU A 49 -5.30 30.14 14.78
CA GLU A 49 -4.95 31.57 14.78
C GLU A 49 -6.15 32.43 15.18
N ILE A 50 -7.33 32.18 14.59
CA ILE A 50 -8.56 32.89 14.91
C ILE A 50 -8.94 32.68 16.39
N LEU A 51 -8.91 31.44 16.88
CA LEU A 51 -9.27 31.12 18.26
C LEU A 51 -8.28 31.70 19.28
N LYS A 52 -6.98 31.72 18.96
CA LYS A 52 -5.97 32.40 19.78
C LYS A 52 -6.13 33.91 19.76
N GLY A 53 -6.54 34.50 18.64
CA GLY A 53 -6.89 35.91 18.58
C GLY A 53 -8.04 36.23 19.53
N LEU A 54 -9.11 35.43 19.47
CA LEU A 54 -10.25 35.54 20.37
C LEU A 54 -9.83 35.41 21.85
N GLN A 55 -8.91 34.49 22.17
CA GLN A 55 -8.39 34.30 23.53
C GLN A 55 -7.75 35.56 24.14
N GLN A 56 -7.27 36.48 23.31
CA GLN A 56 -6.66 37.74 23.74
C GLN A 56 -7.66 38.90 23.84
N GLU A 57 -8.92 38.71 23.46
CA GLU A 57 -9.93 39.77 23.55
C GLU A 57 -10.28 40.07 25.02
N PRO A 58 -10.28 41.36 25.43
CA PRO A 58 -10.66 41.74 26.77
C PRO A 58 -12.17 41.56 26.99
N GLY A 59 -12.57 41.11 28.17
CA GLY A 59 -13.98 41.01 28.57
C GLY A 59 -14.67 39.68 28.29
N LEU A 60 -13.93 38.64 27.86
CA LEU A 60 -14.46 37.27 27.83
C LEU A 60 -14.75 36.75 29.24
N ASP A 61 -15.92 36.12 29.40
CA ASP A 61 -16.29 35.42 30.63
C ASP A 61 -15.27 34.32 30.98
N ALA A 62 -15.07 34.09 32.28
CA ALA A 62 -14.08 33.15 32.78
C ALA A 62 -14.36 31.69 32.37
N ALA A 63 -15.63 31.27 32.31
CA ALA A 63 -15.98 29.92 31.87
C ALA A 63 -15.73 29.75 30.37
N LEU A 64 -16.10 30.75 29.56
CA LEU A 64 -15.84 30.74 28.12
C LEU A 64 -14.34 30.75 27.81
N LYS A 65 -13.54 31.50 28.57
CA LYS A 65 -12.08 31.49 28.44
C LYS A 65 -11.50 30.11 28.74
N ALA A 66 -11.95 29.45 29.81
CA ALA A 66 -11.52 28.10 30.13
C ALA A 66 -11.90 27.08 29.04
N ASP A 67 -13.10 27.18 28.48
CA ASP A 67 -13.55 26.34 27.35
C ASP A 67 -12.72 26.60 26.08
N LEU A 68 -12.38 27.86 25.80
CA LEU A 68 -11.53 28.24 24.68
C LEU A 68 -10.12 27.65 24.84
N ASP A 69 -9.55 27.72 26.05
CA ASP A 69 -8.25 27.13 26.38
C ASP A 69 -8.25 25.61 26.13
N ARG A 70 -9.32 24.92 26.58
CA ARG A 70 -9.50 23.48 26.35
C ARG A 70 -9.61 23.17 24.86
N LEU A 71 -10.44 23.90 24.12
CA LEU A 71 -10.61 23.69 22.68
C LEU A 71 -9.30 23.92 21.91
N ILE A 72 -8.61 25.04 22.14
CA ILE A 72 -7.30 25.34 21.53
C ILE A 72 -6.29 24.22 21.83
N THR A 73 -6.28 23.72 23.07
CA THR A 73 -5.41 22.61 23.47
C THR A 73 -5.73 21.34 22.69
N HIS A 74 -7.01 20.95 22.58
CA HIS A 74 -7.41 19.75 21.84
C HIS A 74 -7.14 19.87 20.33
N ILE A 75 -7.36 21.03 19.72
CA ILE A 75 -7.05 21.27 18.30
C ILE A 75 -5.52 21.25 18.08
N GLY A 76 -4.76 21.86 18.99
CA GLY A 76 -3.30 21.81 18.98
C GLY A 76 -2.77 20.37 19.09
N ARG A 77 -3.38 19.57 19.97
CA ARG A 77 -3.10 18.14 20.10
C ARG A 77 -3.44 17.39 18.81
N TYR A 78 -4.63 17.59 18.27
CA TYR A 78 -5.08 16.94 17.04
C TYR A 78 -4.16 17.20 15.84
N THR A 79 -3.47 18.34 15.82
CA THR A 79 -2.54 18.71 14.74
C THR A 79 -1.10 18.28 14.98
N LYS A 80 -0.59 18.43 16.21
CA LYS A 80 0.85 18.37 16.52
C LYS A 80 1.25 17.24 17.45
N GLU A 81 0.30 16.45 17.96
CA GLU A 81 0.62 15.30 18.81
C GLU A 81 1.54 14.32 18.07
N LYS A 82 2.50 13.74 18.80
CA LYS A 82 3.41 12.75 18.22
C LYS A 82 2.68 11.49 17.74
N ARG A 83 1.58 11.16 18.42
CA ARG A 83 0.68 10.03 18.15
C ARG A 83 -0.67 10.55 17.66
N LEU A 84 -1.06 10.15 16.46
CA LEU A 84 -2.29 10.64 15.82
C LEU A 84 -3.57 9.93 16.32
N ASP A 85 -3.42 8.84 17.06
CA ASP A 85 -4.49 7.91 17.44
C ASP A 85 -4.93 8.02 18.92
N TYR A 86 -4.49 9.05 19.63
CA TYR A 86 -4.68 9.20 21.08
C TYR A 86 -6.13 9.08 21.59
N PHE A 87 -7.12 9.30 20.72
CA PHE A 87 -8.55 9.27 21.03
C PHE A 87 -9.18 7.87 20.93
N GLY A 88 -8.49 6.89 20.34
CA GLY A 88 -9.10 5.61 19.94
C GLY A 88 -9.76 4.85 21.10
N ARG A 89 -9.15 4.87 22.29
CA ARG A 89 -9.71 4.19 23.48
C ARG A 89 -11.06 4.76 23.88
N GLU A 90 -11.22 6.07 23.89
CA GLU A 90 -12.47 6.71 24.30
C GLU A 90 -13.55 6.52 23.23
N VAL A 91 -13.20 6.78 21.97
CA VAL A 91 -14.10 6.60 20.82
C VAL A 91 -14.59 5.16 20.70
N SER A 92 -13.73 4.16 20.95
CA SER A 92 -14.14 2.75 20.91
C SER A 92 -15.29 2.40 21.87
N ARG A 93 -15.40 3.13 22.99
CA ARG A 93 -16.37 2.87 24.07
C ARG A 93 -17.60 3.76 23.96
N LYS A 94 -17.41 5.04 23.64
CA LYS A 94 -18.47 6.06 23.66
C LYS A 94 -19.02 6.38 22.27
N THR A 95 -18.32 6.00 21.20
CA THR A 95 -18.54 6.50 19.84
C THR A 95 -18.50 8.03 19.80
N ASP A 96 -17.67 8.61 20.65
CA ASP A 96 -17.57 10.05 20.87
C ASP A 96 -16.25 10.38 21.59
N PHE A 97 -15.91 11.67 21.63
CA PHE A 97 -14.76 12.18 22.35
C PHE A 97 -15.15 13.43 23.14
N ASP A 98 -14.88 13.43 24.44
CA ASP A 98 -15.21 14.54 25.33
C ASP A 98 -14.11 15.61 25.30
N PHE A 99 -14.49 16.84 24.91
CA PHE A 99 -13.61 18.01 24.92
C PHE A 99 -13.56 18.70 26.29
N GLY A 100 -14.39 18.22 27.23
CA GLY A 100 -14.53 18.79 28.57
C GLY A 100 -15.01 20.23 28.52
N LEU A 101 -15.87 20.62 27.58
CA LEU A 101 -16.46 21.97 27.57
C LEU A 101 -17.59 22.08 28.60
N SER A 102 -17.87 23.30 29.05
CA SER A 102 -19.04 23.57 29.90
C SER A 102 -20.36 23.24 29.19
N GLU A 103 -21.39 22.89 29.97
CA GLU A 103 -22.72 22.63 29.41
C GLU A 103 -23.24 23.89 28.72
N ASN A 104 -23.73 23.76 27.48
CA ASN A 104 -24.17 24.87 26.62
C ASN A 104 -23.07 25.86 26.21
N SER A 105 -21.80 25.46 26.22
CA SER A 105 -20.69 26.26 25.71
C SER A 105 -20.96 26.78 24.28
N ALA A 106 -20.71 28.07 24.03
CA ALA A 106 -20.81 28.67 22.69
C ALA A 106 -19.87 28.01 21.67
N LEU A 107 -18.83 27.32 22.15
CA LEU A 107 -17.82 26.64 21.34
C LEU A 107 -18.18 25.19 20.98
N GLU A 108 -19.27 24.63 21.52
CA GLU A 108 -19.71 23.23 21.31
C GLU A 108 -19.76 22.88 19.81
N SER A 109 -20.28 23.81 18.99
CA SER A 109 -20.43 23.62 17.55
C SER A 109 -19.10 23.34 16.84
N LEU A 110 -17.99 23.91 17.30
CA LEU A 110 -16.66 23.69 16.73
C LEU A 110 -16.12 22.28 17.01
N THR A 111 -16.61 21.62 18.06
CA THR A 111 -16.16 20.25 18.43
C THR A 111 -16.66 19.19 17.45
N TRP A 112 -17.82 19.41 16.81
CA TRP A 112 -18.46 18.38 15.98
C TRP A 112 -17.58 17.93 14.82
N LEU A 113 -16.78 18.81 14.21
CA LEU A 113 -15.84 18.41 13.16
C LEU A 113 -14.84 17.36 13.67
N TYR A 114 -14.24 17.59 14.84
CA TYR A 114 -13.25 16.69 15.42
C TYR A 114 -13.87 15.40 15.94
N ARG A 115 -15.04 15.47 16.59
CA ARG A 115 -15.79 14.28 17.02
C ARG A 115 -16.11 13.39 15.83
N GLY A 116 -16.61 13.97 14.74
CA GLY A 116 -16.84 13.27 13.46
C GLY A 116 -15.58 12.62 12.91
N ARG A 117 -14.47 13.37 12.83
CA ARG A 117 -13.16 12.87 12.39
C ARG A 117 -12.63 11.72 13.25
N MET A 118 -12.69 11.83 14.57
CA MET A 118 -12.18 10.83 15.50
C MET A 118 -12.99 9.53 15.39
N VAL A 119 -14.32 9.62 15.34
CA VAL A 119 -15.20 8.46 15.18
C VAL A 119 -14.97 7.77 13.84
N ILE A 120 -14.89 8.52 12.74
CA ILE A 120 -14.76 7.92 11.41
C ILE A 120 -13.39 7.27 11.20
N TRP A 121 -12.30 7.90 11.66
CA TRP A 121 -10.96 7.32 11.54
C TRP A 121 -10.79 6.09 12.41
N TYR A 122 -11.33 6.08 13.63
CA TYR A 122 -11.34 4.86 14.45
C TYR A 122 -12.09 3.71 13.76
N ALA A 123 -13.25 4.01 13.16
CA ALA A 123 -14.05 3.02 12.45
C ALA A 123 -13.37 2.51 11.17
N MET A 124 -12.60 3.38 10.50
CA MET A 124 -11.76 2.99 9.37
C MET A 124 -10.60 2.12 9.79
N GLU A 125 -10.07 2.26 11.01
CA GLU A 125 -8.95 1.45 11.45
C GLU A 125 -9.37 0.08 11.98
N SER A 126 -10.31 0.06 12.92
CA SER A 126 -10.65 -1.16 13.65
C SER A 126 -11.28 -2.21 12.73
N GLY A 127 -10.59 -3.33 12.50
CA GLY A 127 -11.14 -4.50 11.81
C GLY A 127 -12.45 -4.99 12.45
N GLY A 128 -12.53 -4.95 13.77
CA GLY A 128 -13.74 -5.31 14.54
C GLY A 128 -14.94 -4.37 14.35
N VAL A 129 -14.72 -3.12 13.88
CA VAL A 129 -15.81 -2.23 13.45
C VAL A 129 -16.02 -2.38 11.94
N TRP A 130 -14.96 -2.30 11.15
CA TRP A 130 -15.01 -2.28 9.70
C TRP A 130 -15.64 -3.54 9.11
N ASN A 131 -15.28 -4.72 9.63
CA ASN A 131 -15.76 -6.01 9.12
C ASN A 131 -17.14 -6.39 9.68
N ASN A 132 -17.60 -5.72 10.74
CA ASN A 132 -18.92 -5.94 11.32
C ASN A 132 -19.93 -4.91 10.77
N ALA A 133 -20.90 -5.37 9.96
CA ALA A 133 -21.85 -4.48 9.28
C ALA A 133 -22.71 -3.64 10.23
N GLU A 134 -23.08 -4.16 11.40
CA GLU A 134 -23.88 -3.45 12.40
C GLU A 134 -23.07 -2.36 13.08
N ARG A 135 -21.88 -2.71 13.61
CA ARG A 135 -20.98 -1.73 14.23
C ARG A 135 -20.55 -0.68 13.22
N ARG A 136 -20.25 -1.07 11.98
CA ARG A 136 -19.95 -0.13 10.90
C ARG A 136 -21.08 0.87 10.70
N ARG A 137 -22.34 0.42 10.61
CA ARG A 137 -23.51 1.33 10.50
C ARG A 137 -23.63 2.28 11.68
N GLN A 138 -23.41 1.81 12.90
CA GLN A 138 -23.47 2.64 14.11
C GLN A 138 -22.42 3.75 14.07
N PHE A 139 -21.14 3.41 13.93
CA PHE A 139 -20.05 4.38 13.91
C PHE A 139 -20.20 5.37 12.75
N PHE A 140 -20.61 4.88 11.58
CA PHE A 140 -20.85 5.70 10.40
C PHE A 140 -22.01 6.68 10.60
N GLY A 141 -23.12 6.23 11.19
CA GLY A 141 -24.26 7.08 11.51
C GLY A 141 -23.87 8.20 12.48
N THR A 142 -23.14 7.87 13.55
CA THR A 142 -22.69 8.85 14.54
C THR A 142 -21.73 9.89 13.94
N ALA A 143 -20.69 9.44 13.23
CA ALA A 143 -19.75 10.35 12.57
C ALA A 143 -20.46 11.26 11.56
N ARG A 144 -21.36 10.71 10.75
CA ARG A 144 -22.16 11.49 9.79
C ARG A 144 -23.01 12.55 10.49
N GLY A 145 -23.69 12.19 11.58
CA GLY A 145 -24.49 13.14 12.36
C GLY A 145 -23.67 14.29 12.97
N PHE A 146 -22.39 14.08 13.28
CA PHE A 146 -21.48 15.15 13.65
C PHE A 146 -21.15 16.07 12.47
N PHE A 147 -20.80 15.51 11.31
CA PHE A 147 -20.50 16.32 10.12
C PHE A 147 -21.72 17.09 9.60
N GLU A 148 -22.93 16.52 9.65
CA GLU A 148 -24.17 17.21 9.26
C GLU A 148 -24.47 18.41 10.17
N ARG A 149 -24.32 18.24 11.50
CA ARG A 149 -24.46 19.36 12.46
C ARG A 149 -23.41 20.44 12.22
N TYR A 150 -22.15 20.04 12.02
CA TYR A 150 -21.07 20.99 11.73
C TYR A 150 -21.31 21.75 10.43
N SER A 151 -21.66 21.05 9.35
CA SER A 151 -21.92 21.67 8.04
C SER A 151 -23.15 22.58 8.05
N LYS A 152 -24.13 22.34 8.95
CA LYS A 152 -25.25 23.26 9.16
C LYS A 152 -24.82 24.55 9.86
N ALA A 153 -23.92 24.44 10.85
CA ALA A 153 -23.41 25.60 11.59
C ALA A 153 -22.37 26.41 10.79
N PHE A 154 -21.59 25.74 9.94
CA PHE A 154 -20.47 26.29 9.18
C PHE A 154 -20.54 25.82 7.71
N PRO A 155 -21.45 26.40 6.91
CA PRO A 155 -21.78 25.90 5.57
C PRO A 155 -20.66 26.08 4.55
N GLU A 156 -19.68 26.95 4.78
CA GLU A 156 -18.57 27.20 3.85
C GLU A 156 -17.41 26.20 4.04
N ASN A 157 -17.36 25.50 5.18
CA ASN A 157 -16.30 24.54 5.49
C ASN A 157 -16.29 23.37 4.48
N ARG A 158 -15.25 23.30 3.65
CA ARG A 158 -15.13 22.28 2.60
C ARG A 158 -14.76 20.92 3.18
N ILE A 159 -14.08 20.84 4.30
CA ILE A 159 -13.69 19.55 4.92
C ILE A 159 -14.92 18.77 5.40
N ALA A 160 -15.84 19.41 6.11
CA ALA A 160 -17.06 18.75 6.56
C ALA A 160 -17.91 18.27 5.35
N ARG A 161 -18.04 19.11 4.32
CA ARG A 161 -18.74 18.75 3.08
C ARG A 161 -18.04 17.62 2.31
N MET A 162 -16.71 17.57 2.34
CA MET A 162 -15.91 16.46 1.79
C MET A 162 -16.28 15.12 2.43
N TYR A 163 -16.37 15.08 3.77
CA TYR A 163 -16.84 13.89 4.49
C TYR A 163 -18.28 13.51 4.12
N LEU A 164 -19.14 14.50 3.85
CA LEU A 164 -20.52 14.30 3.42
C LEU A 164 -20.68 13.96 1.92
N GLY A 165 -19.57 13.85 1.17
CA GLY A 165 -19.57 13.40 -0.22
C GLY A 165 -19.58 14.51 -1.27
N GLU A 166 -19.18 15.73 -0.91
CA GLU A 166 -18.90 16.82 -1.86
C GLU A 166 -17.38 16.98 -2.05
N PRO A 167 -16.80 16.46 -3.14
CA PRO A 167 -15.35 16.44 -3.31
C PRO A 167 -14.70 17.83 -3.34
N ILE A 168 -13.51 17.93 -2.74
CA ILE A 168 -12.63 19.08 -2.93
C ILE A 168 -11.83 18.86 -4.20
N GLY A 169 -11.89 19.82 -5.13
CA GLY A 169 -11.14 19.80 -6.38
C GLY A 169 -9.62 19.85 -6.20
N PRO A 170 -8.84 19.60 -7.26
CA PRO A 170 -7.39 19.60 -7.20
C PRO A 170 -6.82 21.01 -6.96
N GLU A 171 -5.80 21.11 -6.12
CA GLU A 171 -4.98 22.34 -5.99
C GLU A 171 -3.89 22.41 -7.08
N LYS A 172 -3.34 21.26 -7.47
CA LYS A 172 -2.35 21.12 -8.55
C LYS A 172 -2.98 20.53 -9.81
N HIS A 173 -2.66 21.15 -10.94
CA HIS A 173 -3.07 20.71 -12.28
C HIS A 173 -1.91 20.07 -13.03
N TYR A 174 -2.18 18.93 -13.65
CA TYR A 174 -1.22 18.15 -14.43
C TYR A 174 -1.70 18.07 -15.88
N ASP A 175 -1.56 19.17 -16.60
CA ASP A 175 -2.12 19.33 -17.95
C ASP A 175 -1.55 18.32 -18.94
N ALA A 176 -2.42 17.77 -19.79
CA ALA A 176 -2.01 16.89 -20.87
C ALA A 176 -1.04 17.63 -21.82
N ALA A 177 -0.02 16.92 -22.31
CA ALA A 177 0.81 17.42 -23.39
C ALA A 177 0.16 17.08 -24.74
N ALA A 178 0.24 17.99 -25.71
CA ALA A 178 -0.24 17.72 -27.07
C ALA A 178 0.44 16.45 -27.63
N GLY A 179 -0.36 15.55 -28.20
CA GLY A 179 0.12 14.28 -28.75
C GLY A 179 0.47 13.20 -27.71
N ALA A 180 0.30 13.47 -26.41
CA ALA A 180 0.44 12.43 -25.39
C ALA A 180 -0.72 11.40 -25.49
N PRO A 181 -0.44 10.09 -25.51
CA PRO A 181 -1.50 9.10 -25.51
C PRO A 181 -2.24 9.09 -24.16
N GLU A 182 -3.53 8.75 -24.17
CA GLU A 182 -4.38 8.82 -22.96
C GLU A 182 -3.80 8.04 -21.77
N TRP A 183 -3.29 6.82 -22.01
CA TRP A 183 -2.68 6.01 -20.94
C TRP A 183 -1.53 6.77 -20.26
N ALA A 184 -0.71 7.49 -21.02
CA ALA A 184 0.43 8.23 -20.49
C ALA A 184 -0.03 9.42 -19.67
N VAL A 185 -1.06 10.12 -20.13
CA VAL A 185 -1.66 11.26 -19.39
C VAL A 185 -2.14 10.80 -18.01
N TYR A 186 -2.95 9.74 -17.95
CA TYR A 186 -3.50 9.26 -16.69
C TYR A 186 -2.46 8.57 -15.79
N GLN A 187 -1.51 7.82 -16.37
CA GLN A 187 -0.44 7.21 -15.59
C GLN A 187 0.47 8.29 -14.99
N ARG A 188 0.91 9.28 -15.78
CA ARG A 188 1.73 10.39 -15.28
C ARG A 188 1.01 11.16 -14.18
N GLU A 189 -0.26 11.55 -14.38
CA GLU A 189 -1.01 12.26 -13.35
C GLU A 189 -1.10 11.44 -12.05
N SER A 190 -1.30 10.13 -12.16
CA SER A 190 -1.36 9.26 -10.98
C SER A 190 0.00 9.16 -10.27
N LEU A 191 1.10 9.01 -11.00
CA LEU A 191 2.47 8.97 -10.43
C LEU A 191 2.82 10.29 -9.73
N GLU A 192 2.52 11.43 -10.36
CA GLU A 192 2.72 12.77 -9.79
C GLU A 192 1.94 12.95 -8.48
N ARG A 193 0.66 12.55 -8.47
CA ARG A 193 -0.19 12.70 -7.28
C ARG A 193 0.21 11.77 -6.14
N ILE A 194 0.62 10.53 -6.44
CA ILE A 194 1.19 9.64 -5.42
C ILE A 194 2.48 10.25 -4.85
N ALA A 195 3.37 10.76 -5.70
CA ALA A 195 4.59 11.42 -5.26
C ALA A 195 4.30 12.67 -4.41
N ASP A 196 3.28 13.48 -4.77
CA ASP A 196 2.84 14.62 -3.96
C ASP A 196 2.35 14.21 -2.58
N ILE A 197 1.54 13.14 -2.49
CA ILE A 197 1.04 12.64 -1.19
C ILE A 197 2.23 12.18 -0.34
N ILE A 198 3.16 11.41 -0.91
CA ILE A 198 4.35 10.91 -0.20
C ILE A 198 5.21 12.07 0.29
N GLU A 199 5.53 13.01 -0.59
CA GLU A 199 6.35 14.17 -0.24
C GLU A 199 5.66 15.05 0.82
N TRP A 200 4.34 15.17 0.78
CA TRP A 200 3.60 15.86 1.85
C TRP A 200 3.80 15.18 3.21
N TRP A 201 3.71 13.85 3.29
CA TRP A 201 3.97 13.12 4.53
C TRP A 201 5.41 13.30 5.01
N ILE A 202 6.38 13.25 4.10
CA ILE A 202 7.79 13.49 4.41
C ILE A 202 7.98 14.90 4.98
N ASP A 203 7.40 15.92 4.34
CA ASP A 203 7.64 17.33 4.71
C ASP A 203 6.84 17.77 5.94
N ASN A 204 5.66 17.21 6.18
CA ASN A 204 4.71 17.70 7.19
C ASN A 204 4.55 16.78 8.39
N ARG A 205 4.94 15.50 8.28
CA ARG A 205 4.63 14.48 9.29
C ARG A 205 5.83 13.68 9.77
N MET A 206 6.88 13.54 8.96
CA MET A 206 8.08 12.82 9.40
C MET A 206 8.76 13.55 10.57
N GLN A 207 8.85 12.88 11.71
CA GLN A 207 9.37 13.41 12.97
C GLN A 207 10.89 13.27 13.06
N GLY A 208 11.49 13.80 14.14
CA GLY A 208 12.95 13.72 14.39
C GLY A 208 13.45 12.28 14.54
N ASP A 209 12.62 11.38 15.06
CA ASP A 209 12.86 9.94 15.21
C ASP A 209 12.43 9.11 13.98
N ALA A 210 12.10 9.79 12.87
CA ALA A 210 11.66 9.21 11.60
C ALA A 210 10.21 8.70 11.54
N GLN A 211 9.45 8.67 12.63
CA GLN A 211 8.04 8.27 12.62
C GLN A 211 7.16 9.29 11.87
N TYR A 212 6.00 8.87 11.37
CA TYR A 212 4.99 9.72 10.72
C TYR A 212 3.79 10.01 11.62
N GLY A 213 3.69 9.31 12.75
CA GLY A 213 2.72 9.56 13.82
C GLY A 213 1.64 8.49 13.98
N GLY A 214 1.61 7.48 13.10
CA GLY A 214 0.84 6.25 13.31
C GLY A 214 1.58 5.24 14.20
N GLY A 215 2.90 5.37 14.34
CA GLY A 215 3.72 4.48 15.16
C GLY A 215 4.61 3.59 14.35
N TRP A 216 5.51 2.89 15.04
CA TRP A 216 6.42 1.94 14.38
C TRP A 216 5.67 0.91 13.53
N GLY A 217 4.60 0.29 14.06
CA GLY A 217 3.77 -0.67 13.32
C GLY A 217 3.06 -0.05 12.10
N ASP A 218 2.18 0.94 12.30
CA ASP A 218 1.44 1.52 11.17
C ASP A 218 2.34 2.24 10.15
N ASP A 219 3.37 2.96 10.63
CA ASP A 219 4.24 3.76 9.76
C ASP A 219 5.13 2.86 8.89
N CYS A 220 5.48 1.64 9.35
CA CYS A 220 6.29 0.73 8.53
C CYS A 220 5.52 0.28 7.30
N GLU A 221 4.20 0.17 7.34
CA GLU A 221 3.40 -0.27 6.20
C GLU A 221 3.28 0.76 5.06
N MET A 222 3.65 2.03 5.30
CA MET A 222 3.45 3.10 4.32
C MET A 222 4.13 2.80 2.97
N TRP A 223 5.29 2.14 2.97
CA TRP A 223 6.01 1.82 1.74
C TRP A 223 5.18 1.01 0.74
N ARG A 224 4.23 0.19 1.23
CA ARG A 224 3.42 -0.73 0.41
C ARG A 224 2.62 0.01 -0.66
N TRP A 225 2.15 1.23 -0.37
CA TRP A 225 1.48 2.07 -1.37
C TRP A 225 2.43 3.02 -2.10
N TRP A 226 3.66 3.20 -1.61
CA TRP A 226 4.71 3.98 -2.27
C TRP A 226 5.35 3.21 -3.43
N VAL A 227 5.23 1.88 -3.44
CA VAL A 227 5.79 0.94 -4.42
C VAL A 227 5.86 1.47 -5.87
N PRO A 228 4.78 2.00 -6.50
CA PRO A 228 4.87 2.50 -7.88
C PRO A 228 5.94 3.58 -8.09
N VAL A 229 6.17 4.45 -7.11
CA VAL A 229 7.19 5.51 -7.21
C VAL A 229 8.50 5.14 -6.53
N LEU A 230 8.45 4.34 -5.46
CA LEU A 230 9.60 3.95 -4.64
C LEU A 230 10.44 2.87 -5.34
N ILE A 231 9.76 1.86 -5.93
CA ILE A 231 10.40 0.71 -6.58
C ILE A 231 10.43 0.89 -8.09
N GLY A 232 9.37 1.45 -8.68
CA GLY A 232 9.29 1.66 -10.13
C GLY A 232 10.23 2.74 -10.66
N PHE A 233 10.55 3.75 -9.84
CA PHE A 233 11.32 4.93 -10.23
C PHE A 233 12.44 5.23 -9.22
N GLU A 234 13.23 6.27 -9.49
CA GLU A 234 14.25 6.77 -8.57
C GLU A 234 13.88 8.18 -8.11
N SER A 235 13.63 8.35 -6.81
CA SER A 235 13.38 9.65 -6.20
C SER A 235 14.27 9.80 -4.96
N PRO A 236 15.35 10.62 -5.01
CA PRO A 236 16.29 10.75 -3.90
C PRO A 236 15.62 11.09 -2.57
N LYS A 237 14.62 11.98 -2.57
CA LYS A 237 13.88 12.37 -1.35
C LYS A 237 13.09 11.22 -0.75
N ILE A 238 12.34 10.49 -1.59
CA ILE A 238 11.48 9.39 -1.15
C ILE A 238 12.34 8.19 -0.70
N THR A 239 13.40 7.86 -1.45
CA THR A 239 14.38 6.83 -1.10
C THR A 239 15.08 7.14 0.22
N ALA A 240 15.52 8.39 0.43
CA ALA A 240 16.14 8.80 1.69
C ALA A 240 15.17 8.72 2.87
N ALA A 241 13.89 9.07 2.68
CA ALA A 241 12.88 8.95 3.72
C ALA A 241 12.62 7.48 4.11
N GLN A 242 12.50 6.58 3.15
CA GLN A 242 12.37 5.15 3.42
C GLN A 242 13.60 4.57 4.13
N ALA A 243 14.82 4.92 3.67
CA ALA A 243 16.05 4.48 4.29
C ALA A 243 16.15 4.96 5.74
N ARG A 244 15.88 6.25 5.99
CA ARG A 244 15.87 6.84 7.32
C ARG A 244 14.87 6.14 8.25
N PHE A 245 13.65 5.85 7.79
CA PHE A 245 12.67 5.11 8.58
C PHE A 245 13.16 3.68 8.87
N SER A 246 13.67 2.98 7.85
CA SER A 246 14.09 1.59 7.97
C SER A 246 15.28 1.43 8.94
N ASP A 247 16.25 2.35 8.88
CA ASP A 247 17.35 2.37 9.84
C ASP A 247 16.88 2.70 11.26
N ALA A 248 15.96 3.66 11.41
CA ALA A 248 15.42 4.03 12.71
C ALA A 248 14.63 2.87 13.36
N MET A 249 13.83 2.14 12.58
CA MET A 249 13.13 0.93 13.05
C MET A 249 14.12 -0.15 13.49
N MET A 250 15.11 -0.47 12.63
CA MET A 250 16.09 -1.51 12.96
C MET A 250 17.02 -1.13 14.12
N SER A 251 17.06 0.16 14.50
CA SER A 251 17.79 0.65 15.67
C SER A 251 17.00 0.56 16.99
N GLN A 252 15.70 0.26 16.94
CA GLN A 252 14.88 0.11 18.15
C GLN A 252 15.40 -1.04 19.02
N GLU A 253 15.29 -0.90 20.35
CA GLU A 253 15.80 -1.90 21.29
C GLU A 253 15.30 -3.31 21.01
N HIS A 254 14.01 -3.43 20.68
CA HIS A 254 13.38 -4.72 20.40
C HIS A 254 13.80 -5.32 19.05
N MET A 255 14.47 -4.58 18.17
CA MET A 255 14.92 -5.03 16.85
C MET A 255 16.42 -5.34 16.79
N LYS A 256 17.19 -5.03 17.84
CA LYS A 256 18.64 -5.27 17.89
C LYS A 256 19.08 -6.70 17.53
N PRO A 257 18.35 -7.77 17.92
CA PRO A 257 18.71 -9.14 17.52
C PRO A 257 18.49 -9.47 16.04
N GLY A 258 17.99 -8.51 15.24
CA GLY A 258 17.67 -8.66 13.81
C GLY A 258 16.20 -9.01 13.53
N TYR A 259 15.43 -9.32 14.56
CA TYR A 259 13.99 -9.53 14.54
C TYR A 259 13.40 -9.11 15.89
N THR A 260 12.08 -8.91 15.99
CA THR A 260 11.46 -8.36 17.22
C THR A 260 11.64 -9.29 18.43
N THR A 261 11.90 -8.70 19.61
CA THR A 261 11.82 -9.38 20.91
C THR A 261 10.43 -9.31 21.55
N ARG A 262 9.50 -8.57 20.94
CA ARG A 262 8.11 -8.46 21.42
C ARG A 262 7.30 -9.64 20.92
N MET A 263 6.79 -10.43 21.85
CA MET A 263 5.95 -11.58 21.54
C MET A 263 4.56 -11.14 21.08
N THR A 264 4.23 -11.40 19.82
CA THR A 264 2.88 -11.30 19.25
C THR A 264 2.73 -12.36 18.14
N ASP A 265 1.62 -12.39 17.42
CA ASP A 265 1.45 -13.35 16.35
C ASP A 265 2.30 -13.04 15.11
N VAL A 266 2.42 -14.01 14.18
CA VAL A 266 3.34 -13.99 13.05
C VAL A 266 3.07 -12.84 12.09
N GLU A 267 1.83 -12.36 12.00
CA GLU A 267 1.48 -11.24 11.14
C GLU A 267 2.14 -9.96 11.63
N HIS A 268 1.97 -9.65 12.92
CA HIS A 268 2.49 -8.45 13.57
C HIS A 268 3.99 -8.55 13.92
N THR A 269 4.50 -9.73 14.32
CA THR A 269 5.93 -9.89 14.61
C THR A 269 6.80 -9.70 13.37
N ALA A 270 6.24 -10.04 12.20
CA ALA A 270 6.94 -9.87 10.94
C ALA A 270 6.93 -8.43 10.42
N GLU A 271 5.94 -7.60 10.72
CA GLU A 271 5.81 -6.20 10.24
C GLU A 271 7.11 -5.41 10.34
N ASP A 272 7.65 -5.28 11.55
CA ASP A 272 8.84 -4.47 11.83
C ASP A 272 10.08 -4.90 11.04
N SER A 273 10.12 -6.14 10.53
CA SER A 273 11.23 -6.67 9.73
C SER A 273 10.91 -6.70 8.23
N ALA A 274 9.77 -7.25 7.83
CA ALA A 274 9.37 -7.42 6.45
C ALA A 274 9.18 -6.07 5.75
N ASP A 275 8.54 -5.10 6.43
CA ASP A 275 8.19 -3.80 5.85
C ASP A 275 9.33 -2.76 5.91
N VAL A 276 10.47 -3.10 6.49
CA VAL A 276 11.67 -2.22 6.49
C VAL A 276 12.85 -2.83 5.75
N ILE A 277 13.04 -4.14 5.80
CA ILE A 277 14.15 -4.81 5.11
C ILE A 277 13.81 -4.98 3.62
N THR A 278 12.60 -5.44 3.28
CA THR A 278 12.21 -5.68 1.87
C THR A 278 12.30 -4.43 0.99
N PRO A 279 11.76 -3.25 1.36
CA PRO A 279 11.93 -2.06 0.54
C PRO A 279 13.41 -1.70 0.37
N MET A 280 14.23 -1.83 1.41
CA MET A 280 15.66 -1.54 1.32
C MET A 280 16.41 -2.52 0.43
N MET A 281 16.01 -3.79 0.41
CA MET A 281 16.55 -4.74 -0.56
C MET A 281 16.19 -4.36 -2.00
N HIS A 282 15.06 -3.72 -2.27
CA HIS A 282 14.78 -3.21 -3.62
C HIS A 282 15.52 -1.91 -3.94
N LEU A 283 15.71 -1.04 -2.95
CA LEU A 283 16.32 0.27 -3.12
C LEU A 283 17.84 0.21 -3.21
N ASP A 284 18.46 -0.61 -2.35
CA ASP A 284 19.90 -0.78 -2.16
C ASP A 284 20.27 -2.28 -2.04
N PRO A 285 20.03 -3.06 -3.12
CA PRO A 285 20.14 -4.53 -3.13
C PRO A 285 21.53 -5.10 -2.89
N ASP A 286 22.60 -4.31 -3.11
CA ASP A 286 23.99 -4.78 -2.94
C ASP A 286 24.55 -4.44 -1.55
N ASN A 287 23.75 -3.80 -0.70
CA ASN A 287 24.18 -3.37 0.61
C ASN A 287 24.31 -4.58 1.56
N PRO A 288 25.52 -4.84 2.09
CA PRO A 288 25.77 -6.03 2.90
C PRO A 288 24.95 -6.06 4.19
N LEU A 289 24.56 -4.90 4.73
CA LEU A 289 23.75 -4.82 5.95
C LEU A 289 22.32 -5.32 5.73
N TRP A 290 21.69 -4.91 4.62
CA TRP A 290 20.33 -5.36 4.31
C TRP A 290 20.30 -6.83 3.91
N LEU A 291 21.35 -7.30 3.22
CA LEU A 291 21.54 -8.72 2.91
C LEU A 291 21.75 -9.56 4.18
N SER A 292 22.60 -9.13 5.11
CA SER A 292 22.82 -9.86 6.37
C SER A 292 21.56 -9.88 7.24
N ARG A 293 20.79 -8.79 7.25
CA ARG A 293 19.47 -8.76 7.88
C ARG A 293 18.54 -9.79 7.25
N ALA A 294 18.48 -9.89 5.92
CA ALA A 294 17.70 -10.93 5.23
C ALA A 294 18.12 -12.37 5.61
N VAL A 295 19.43 -12.62 5.72
CA VAL A 295 19.97 -13.94 6.11
C VAL A 295 19.64 -14.26 7.58
N ARG A 296 19.60 -13.26 8.47
CA ARG A 296 19.29 -13.46 9.89
C ARG A 296 17.95 -14.16 10.13
N MET A 297 16.93 -13.88 9.32
CA MET A 297 15.64 -14.58 9.46
C MET A 297 15.72 -16.05 9.02
N ALA A 298 16.63 -16.42 8.11
CA ALA A 298 16.87 -17.82 7.78
C ALA A 298 17.52 -18.56 8.96
N GLU A 299 18.50 -17.95 9.64
CA GLU A 299 19.11 -18.51 10.85
C GLU A 299 18.05 -18.73 11.94
N LEU A 300 17.21 -17.73 12.19
CA LEU A 300 16.14 -17.84 13.18
C LEU A 300 15.10 -18.90 12.78
N MET A 301 14.77 -19.00 11.50
CA MET A 301 13.88 -20.04 10.98
C MET A 301 14.45 -21.43 11.24
N GLU A 302 15.70 -21.67 10.86
CA GLU A 302 16.38 -22.96 10.96
C GLU A 302 16.64 -23.38 12.41
N ASP A 303 17.17 -22.47 13.24
CA ASP A 303 17.66 -22.80 14.58
C ASP A 303 16.57 -22.72 15.66
N LEU A 304 15.55 -21.88 15.48
CA LEU A 304 14.60 -21.53 16.54
C LEU A 304 13.13 -21.76 16.16
N TRP A 305 12.65 -21.12 15.09
CA TRP A 305 11.21 -21.04 14.79
C TRP A 305 10.63 -22.34 14.26
N THR A 306 11.44 -23.15 13.56
CA THR A 306 11.00 -24.41 12.96
C THR A 306 11.58 -25.64 13.64
N GLY A 307 10.97 -26.79 13.37
CA GLY A 307 11.45 -28.10 13.78
C GLY A 307 10.88 -29.20 12.89
N ARG A 308 11.32 -30.44 13.10
CA ARG A 308 10.72 -31.62 12.45
C ARG A 308 9.51 -32.07 13.27
N ASN A 309 8.34 -32.09 12.63
CA ASN A 309 7.10 -32.55 13.24
C ASN A 309 7.10 -34.09 13.41
N GLU A 310 6.08 -34.67 14.02
CA GLU A 310 5.96 -36.12 14.26
C GLU A 310 5.84 -36.93 12.95
N ARG A 311 5.56 -36.25 11.83
CA ARG A 311 5.58 -36.80 10.47
C ARG A 311 6.95 -36.68 9.80
N GLY A 312 7.96 -36.15 10.48
CA GLY A 312 9.32 -35.96 9.97
C GLY A 312 9.50 -34.77 9.03
N MET A 313 8.52 -33.87 8.92
CA MET A 313 8.53 -32.73 7.99
C MET A 313 8.90 -31.41 8.69
N LEU A 314 9.55 -30.48 7.98
CA LEU A 314 9.98 -29.20 8.55
C LEU A 314 8.81 -28.24 8.65
N GLN A 315 8.54 -27.70 9.84
CA GLN A 315 7.34 -26.90 10.09
C GLN A 315 7.63 -25.80 11.12
N PHE A 316 6.96 -24.65 11.00
CA PHE A 316 6.93 -23.66 12.08
C PHE A 316 6.22 -24.20 13.31
N LYS A 317 6.80 -23.93 14.48
CA LYS A 317 6.32 -24.46 15.77
C LYS A 317 5.11 -23.72 16.33
N SER A 318 4.93 -22.45 15.96
CA SER A 318 3.94 -21.56 16.58
C SER A 318 3.64 -20.36 15.70
N THR A 319 2.42 -19.82 15.78
CA THR A 319 2.11 -18.49 15.25
C THR A 319 2.68 -17.37 16.11
N TYR A 320 3.30 -17.65 17.25
CA TYR A 320 3.86 -16.63 18.15
C TYR A 320 5.34 -16.93 18.43
N PHE A 321 6.22 -16.05 17.97
CA PHE A 321 7.66 -16.18 18.16
C PHE A 321 8.38 -14.84 18.09
N THR A 322 9.64 -14.84 18.46
CA THR A 322 10.52 -13.67 18.52
C THR A 322 11.93 -14.06 18.07
N ALA A 323 12.87 -13.13 18.09
CA ALA A 323 14.28 -13.46 17.88
C ALA A 323 14.90 -14.38 18.96
N GLU A 324 14.23 -14.57 20.10
CA GLU A 324 14.80 -15.23 21.28
C GLU A 324 14.05 -16.49 21.72
N LYS A 325 12.75 -16.56 21.42
CA LYS A 325 11.88 -17.66 21.87
C LYS A 325 10.66 -17.86 20.98
N VAL A 326 10.09 -19.06 21.08
CA VAL A 326 8.84 -19.49 20.47
C VAL A 326 7.82 -19.77 21.59
N ASP A 327 6.57 -19.35 21.40
CA ASP A 327 5.48 -19.65 22.34
C ASP A 327 5.07 -21.13 22.24
N THR A 328 5.03 -21.81 23.39
CA THR A 328 4.72 -23.24 23.50
C THR A 328 3.24 -23.52 23.82
N ASN A 329 2.37 -22.51 23.84
CA ASN A 329 0.95 -22.70 24.05
C ASN A 329 0.35 -23.56 22.92
N PRO A 330 -0.25 -24.73 23.22
CA PRO A 330 -0.80 -25.63 22.21
C PRO A 330 -1.84 -24.97 21.30
N GLN A 331 -2.60 -24.00 21.81
CA GLN A 331 -3.58 -23.28 20.99
C GLN A 331 -2.92 -22.48 19.86
N ARG A 332 -1.68 -22.02 20.05
CA ARG A 332 -0.90 -21.19 19.11
C ARG A 332 0.06 -22.03 18.26
N ALA A 333 0.19 -23.32 18.54
CA ALA A 333 1.15 -24.22 17.91
C ALA A 333 0.73 -24.58 16.48
N CYS A 334 0.84 -23.62 15.56
CA CYS A 334 0.47 -23.80 14.17
C CYS A 334 1.48 -23.15 13.22
N ASP A 335 1.77 -23.83 12.13
CA ASP A 335 2.26 -23.21 10.89
C ASP A 335 1.04 -22.76 10.07
N THR A 336 1.12 -21.61 9.41
CA THR A 336 -0.01 -20.95 8.74
C THR A 336 0.44 -20.26 7.47
N VAL A 337 -0.50 -19.95 6.60
CA VAL A 337 -0.24 -19.25 5.33
C VAL A 337 0.34 -17.84 5.48
N TYR A 338 0.44 -17.31 6.70
CA TYR A 338 1.11 -16.04 7.03
C TYR A 338 2.61 -16.18 7.32
N HIS A 339 3.13 -17.37 7.60
CA HIS A 339 4.55 -17.55 7.90
C HIS A 339 5.51 -17.11 6.80
N PRO A 340 5.15 -17.12 5.48
CA PRO A 340 6.00 -16.49 4.48
C PRO A 340 6.33 -15.02 4.77
N ARG A 341 5.47 -14.31 5.52
CA ARG A 341 5.69 -12.92 5.93
C ARG A 341 6.91 -12.76 6.84
N ALA A 342 7.11 -13.69 7.79
CA ALA A 342 8.25 -13.66 8.72
C ALA A 342 9.61 -13.82 8.02
N VAL A 343 9.62 -14.48 6.87
CA VAL A 343 10.80 -14.73 6.04
C VAL A 343 10.76 -13.97 4.71
N GLN A 344 9.88 -12.98 4.55
CA GLN A 344 9.68 -12.25 3.29
C GLN A 344 10.99 -11.68 2.72
N PRO A 345 11.86 -11.00 3.50
CA PRO A 345 13.15 -10.53 2.98
C PRO A 345 14.08 -11.68 2.55
N THR A 346 14.06 -12.79 3.27
CA THR A 346 14.86 -13.98 2.97
C THR A 346 14.39 -14.67 1.69
N LEU A 347 13.09 -14.70 1.41
CA LEU A 347 12.55 -15.19 0.13
C LEU A 347 13.06 -14.35 -1.04
N LEU A 348 13.09 -13.01 -0.89
CA LEU A 348 13.65 -12.12 -1.90
C LEU A 348 15.17 -12.31 -2.08
N TYR A 349 15.89 -12.51 -0.97
CA TYR A 349 17.33 -12.83 -1.01
C TYR A 349 17.57 -14.13 -1.78
N TRP A 350 16.81 -15.19 -1.47
CA TRP A 350 16.91 -16.48 -2.14
C TRP A 350 16.64 -16.38 -3.64
N GLN A 351 15.55 -15.70 -4.03
CA GLN A 351 15.21 -15.48 -5.44
C GLN A 351 16.37 -14.85 -6.23
N ARG A 352 17.11 -13.92 -5.63
CA ARG A 352 18.17 -13.16 -6.32
C ARG A 352 19.52 -13.88 -6.32
N THR A 353 19.78 -14.73 -5.35
CA THR A 353 21.11 -15.33 -5.12
C THR A 353 21.17 -16.80 -5.52
N GLY A 354 20.04 -17.51 -5.52
CA GLY A 354 20.04 -18.96 -5.69
C GLY A 354 20.77 -19.70 -4.56
N ASP A 355 20.82 -19.12 -3.36
CA ASP A 355 21.53 -19.71 -2.22
C ASP A 355 21.09 -21.17 -1.98
N LYS A 356 22.05 -22.09 -2.08
CA LYS A 356 21.81 -23.54 -1.99
C LYS A 356 21.30 -23.98 -0.62
N LYS A 357 21.67 -23.28 0.46
CA LYS A 357 21.16 -23.57 1.80
C LYS A 357 19.68 -23.22 1.89
N LEU A 358 19.31 -22.06 1.35
CA LEU A 358 17.92 -21.63 1.29
C LEU A 358 17.07 -22.50 0.36
N THR A 359 17.65 -22.99 -0.75
CA THR A 359 16.99 -23.98 -1.60
C THR A 359 16.61 -25.23 -0.82
N ARG A 360 17.49 -25.73 0.06
CA ARG A 360 17.16 -26.87 0.95
C ARG A 360 16.14 -26.48 2.02
N LEU A 361 16.37 -25.39 2.75
CA LEU A 361 15.53 -24.98 3.87
C LEU A 361 14.08 -24.74 3.43
N PHE A 362 13.88 -23.96 2.37
CA PHE A 362 12.55 -23.67 1.85
C PHE A 362 11.94 -24.86 1.10
N GLY A 363 12.76 -25.66 0.41
CA GLY A 363 12.28 -26.92 -0.18
C GLY A 363 11.70 -27.87 0.86
N ASP A 364 12.44 -28.12 1.95
CA ASP A 364 12.01 -28.98 3.06
C ASP A 364 10.75 -28.45 3.77
N TRP A 365 10.62 -27.12 3.89
CA TRP A 365 9.42 -26.50 4.46
C TRP A 365 8.22 -26.60 3.50
N MET A 366 8.43 -26.36 2.21
CA MET A 366 7.35 -26.45 1.21
C MET A 366 6.89 -27.90 0.99
N ASP A 367 7.75 -28.89 1.20
CA ASP A 367 7.35 -30.31 1.17
C ASP A 367 6.23 -30.59 2.19
N THR A 368 6.27 -29.95 3.37
CA THR A 368 5.20 -30.00 4.38
C THR A 368 3.88 -29.46 3.85
N TRP A 369 3.91 -28.34 3.13
CA TRP A 369 2.72 -27.71 2.57
C TRP A 369 2.15 -28.47 1.36
N VAL A 370 3.01 -29.07 0.54
CA VAL A 370 2.61 -29.97 -0.56
C VAL A 370 1.91 -31.21 -0.01
N ASP A 371 2.48 -31.85 1.01
CA ASP A 371 1.86 -32.99 1.71
C ASP A 371 0.50 -32.61 2.31
N ALA A 372 0.47 -31.52 3.09
CA ALA A 372 -0.74 -31.07 3.76
C ALA A 372 -1.85 -30.71 2.76
N ALA A 373 -1.50 -30.14 1.61
CA ALA A 373 -2.46 -29.87 0.54
C ALA A 373 -3.03 -31.18 -0.04
N ALA A 374 -2.19 -32.19 -0.27
CA ALA A 374 -2.59 -33.45 -0.88
C ALA A 374 -3.53 -34.29 0.01
N ARG A 375 -3.34 -34.27 1.33
CA ARG A 375 -4.15 -35.07 2.27
C ARG A 375 -5.61 -34.63 2.34
N ALA A 376 -6.53 -35.59 2.39
CA ALA A 376 -7.90 -35.39 2.86
C ALA A 376 -8.00 -35.79 4.33
N GLU A 377 -8.06 -34.80 5.23
CA GLU A 377 -7.99 -35.01 6.67
C GLU A 377 -8.86 -33.95 7.37
N ARG A 378 -9.54 -34.32 8.47
CA ARG A 378 -10.42 -33.42 9.25
C ARG A 378 -11.46 -32.66 8.41
N GLY A 379 -11.97 -33.30 7.35
CA GLY A 379 -12.96 -32.73 6.44
C GLY A 379 -12.39 -31.77 5.37
N LYS A 380 -11.06 -31.58 5.33
CA LYS A 380 -10.41 -30.84 4.24
C LYS A 380 -10.42 -31.65 2.95
N PRO A 381 -10.84 -31.06 1.81
CA PRO A 381 -10.69 -31.70 0.52
C PRO A 381 -9.20 -31.94 0.17
N ALA A 382 -8.90 -33.08 -0.45
CA ALA A 382 -7.59 -33.30 -1.05
C ALA A 382 -7.31 -32.27 -2.16
N GLY A 383 -6.08 -31.79 -2.24
CA GLY A 383 -5.66 -30.79 -3.22
C GLY A 383 -5.98 -29.34 -2.85
N VAL A 384 -6.44 -29.06 -1.62
CA VAL A 384 -6.65 -27.71 -1.08
C VAL A 384 -5.64 -27.42 0.02
N ILE A 385 -4.93 -26.30 -0.09
CA ILE A 385 -4.01 -25.82 0.96
C ILE A 385 -4.83 -25.46 2.22
N PRO A 386 -4.48 -26.02 3.41
CA PRO A 386 -5.20 -25.72 4.65
C PRO A 386 -4.95 -24.30 5.14
N SER A 387 -5.74 -23.84 6.13
CA SER A 387 -5.47 -22.58 6.84
C SER A 387 -4.19 -22.65 7.69
N ALA A 388 -3.95 -23.83 8.27
CA ALA A 388 -2.88 -24.10 9.22
C ALA A 388 -2.50 -25.60 9.22
N ILE A 389 -1.33 -25.88 9.77
CA ILE A 389 -0.83 -27.21 10.11
C ILE A 389 -0.44 -27.17 11.59
N HIS A 390 -0.98 -28.07 12.39
CA HIS A 390 -0.76 -28.09 13.84
C HIS A 390 0.61 -28.69 14.20
N TRP A 391 1.22 -28.20 15.27
CA TRP A 391 2.51 -28.65 15.78
C TRP A 391 2.34 -29.30 17.16
N PRO A 392 3.01 -30.43 17.47
CA PRO A 392 4.00 -31.12 16.65
C PRO A 392 3.45 -32.25 15.77
N ASP A 393 2.16 -32.59 15.83
CA ASP A 393 1.59 -33.76 15.12
C ASP A 393 1.60 -33.65 13.58
N GLY A 394 1.62 -32.43 13.02
CA GLY A 394 1.53 -32.19 11.58
C GLY A 394 0.12 -32.40 11.02
N ASP A 395 -0.90 -32.39 11.88
CA ASP A 395 -2.30 -32.55 11.49
C ASP A 395 -2.86 -31.27 10.87
N ILE A 396 -3.89 -31.44 10.05
CA ILE A 396 -4.51 -30.34 9.33
C ILE A 396 -5.31 -29.41 10.27
N GLY A 397 -5.14 -28.09 10.13
CA GLY A 397 -5.85 -27.09 10.91
C GLY A 397 -5.12 -26.70 12.20
N GLY A 398 -5.87 -26.25 13.20
CA GLY A 398 -5.37 -25.95 14.54
C GLY A 398 -6.22 -26.61 15.62
N ALA A 399 -6.28 -26.00 16.81
CA ALA A 399 -7.07 -26.49 17.93
C ALA A 399 -8.60 -26.37 17.72
N GLY A 400 -9.04 -25.52 16.78
CA GLY A 400 -10.45 -25.43 16.38
C GLY A 400 -10.96 -26.71 15.72
N LYS A 401 -12.28 -26.99 15.82
CA LYS A 401 -12.88 -28.21 15.27
C LYS A 401 -12.79 -28.29 13.73
N ASP A 402 -12.87 -27.14 13.07
CA ASP A 402 -12.99 -27.00 11.63
C ASP A 402 -11.61 -26.67 11.02
N TRP A 403 -11.19 -27.36 9.96
CA TRP A 403 -9.84 -27.16 9.38
C TRP A 403 -9.60 -25.74 8.82
N TRP A 404 -10.66 -25.01 8.52
CA TRP A 404 -10.63 -23.64 8.00
C TRP A 404 -10.61 -22.56 9.09
N ASP A 405 -10.77 -22.95 10.36
CA ASP A 405 -10.71 -22.08 11.54
C ASP A 405 -9.73 -22.66 12.59
N PRO A 406 -8.45 -22.26 12.57
CA PRO A 406 -7.46 -22.84 13.48
C PRO A 406 -7.63 -22.39 14.94
N ARG A 407 -8.37 -21.30 15.21
CA ARG A 407 -8.56 -20.70 16.56
C ARG A 407 -7.27 -20.47 17.35
N ASN A 408 -6.21 -20.08 16.63
CA ASN A 408 -4.86 -19.89 17.15
C ASN A 408 -4.52 -18.42 17.45
N HIS A 409 -5.51 -17.53 17.44
CA HIS A 409 -5.34 -16.10 17.65
C HIS A 409 -6.59 -15.44 18.25
N GLY A 410 -6.42 -14.27 18.86
CA GLY A 410 -7.50 -13.53 19.53
C GLY A 410 -8.43 -12.77 18.58
N GLU A 411 -7.91 -12.28 17.44
CA GLU A 411 -8.74 -11.73 16.36
C GLU A 411 -9.39 -12.87 15.56
N TYR A 412 -10.73 -12.87 15.54
CA TYR A 412 -11.53 -13.96 14.99
C TYR A 412 -11.23 -14.27 13.52
N THR A 413 -10.87 -13.28 12.70
CA THR A 413 -10.82 -13.44 11.24
C THR A 413 -9.44 -13.64 10.63
N LEU A 414 -8.36 -13.40 11.38
CA LEU A 414 -7.02 -13.26 10.80
C LEU A 414 -6.56 -14.52 10.06
N TYR A 415 -6.66 -15.68 10.72
CA TYR A 415 -6.22 -16.97 10.19
C TYR A 415 -7.36 -17.82 9.58
N LEU A 416 -8.55 -17.25 9.39
CA LEU A 416 -9.67 -17.97 8.74
C LEU A 416 -9.42 -18.16 7.25
N TRP A 417 -9.58 -19.38 6.76
CA TRP A 417 -9.40 -19.68 5.34
C TRP A 417 -10.34 -18.82 4.45
N PRO A 418 -9.88 -18.23 3.33
CA PRO A 418 -8.55 -18.44 2.72
C PRO A 418 -7.43 -17.56 3.27
N SER A 419 -7.73 -16.56 4.11
CA SER A 419 -6.70 -15.70 4.72
C SER A 419 -5.69 -15.13 3.69
N ALA A 420 -4.41 -14.98 4.03
CA ALA A 420 -3.32 -14.49 3.17
C ALA A 420 -2.75 -15.56 2.20
N MET A 421 -3.61 -16.41 1.62
CA MET A 421 -3.19 -17.57 0.81
C MET A 421 -2.22 -17.24 -0.33
N SER A 422 -2.31 -16.03 -0.91
CA SER A 422 -1.41 -15.60 -1.99
C SER A 422 0.06 -15.61 -1.58
N MET A 423 0.38 -15.35 -0.30
CA MET A 423 1.76 -15.41 0.19
C MET A 423 2.31 -16.83 0.08
N MET A 424 1.50 -17.83 0.48
CA MET A 424 1.86 -19.24 0.39
C MET A 424 1.93 -19.73 -1.05
N THR A 425 0.95 -19.39 -1.90
CA THR A 425 0.97 -19.83 -3.30
C THR A 425 2.10 -19.19 -4.11
N ASP A 426 2.45 -17.92 -3.83
CA ASP A 426 3.63 -17.29 -4.44
C ASP A 426 4.95 -17.91 -3.93
N THR A 427 5.00 -18.36 -2.68
CA THR A 427 6.17 -19.06 -2.11
C THR A 427 6.36 -20.46 -2.73
N LEU A 428 5.27 -21.20 -2.94
CA LEU A 428 5.29 -22.47 -3.68
C LEU A 428 5.75 -22.26 -5.12
N LEU A 429 5.25 -21.22 -5.80
CA LEU A 429 5.67 -20.89 -7.16
C LEU A 429 7.15 -20.46 -7.23
N LEU A 430 7.62 -19.65 -6.27
CA LEU A 430 9.05 -19.34 -6.15
C LEU A 430 9.87 -20.62 -5.97
N THR A 431 9.41 -21.55 -5.11
CA THR A 431 10.11 -22.80 -4.86
C THR A 431 10.19 -23.66 -6.12
N TYR A 432 9.11 -23.77 -6.88
CA TYR A 432 9.12 -24.37 -8.22
C TYR A 432 10.15 -23.71 -9.14
N TYR A 433 10.17 -22.37 -9.20
CA TYR A 433 11.12 -21.65 -10.05
C TYR A 433 12.58 -21.91 -9.68
N MET A 434 12.88 -21.98 -8.37
CA MET A 434 14.24 -22.16 -7.87
C MET A 434 14.74 -23.60 -7.95
N THR A 435 13.86 -24.60 -7.88
CA THR A 435 14.23 -26.03 -7.88
C THR A 435 13.99 -26.73 -9.22
N GLY A 436 13.03 -26.25 -10.00
CA GLY A 436 12.50 -26.94 -11.18
C GLY A 436 11.62 -28.15 -10.86
N GLU A 437 11.28 -28.39 -9.59
CA GLU A 437 10.52 -29.58 -9.17
C GLU A 437 9.00 -29.35 -9.27
N GLU A 438 8.36 -30.09 -10.17
CA GLU A 438 6.91 -29.98 -10.48
C GLU A 438 5.99 -30.18 -9.27
N ARG A 439 6.43 -30.92 -8.24
CA ARG A 439 5.64 -31.17 -7.02
C ARG A 439 5.17 -29.88 -6.32
N TYR A 440 5.95 -28.81 -6.42
CA TYR A 440 5.60 -27.52 -5.81
C TYR A 440 4.47 -26.79 -6.55
N LEU A 441 4.17 -27.16 -7.81
CA LEU A 441 2.99 -26.66 -8.54
C LEU A 441 1.72 -27.45 -8.25
N GLU A 442 1.81 -28.68 -7.74
CA GLU A 442 0.64 -29.56 -7.56
C GLU A 442 -0.46 -28.97 -6.66
N PRO A 443 -0.17 -28.25 -5.55
CA PRO A 443 -1.21 -27.55 -4.79
C PRO A 443 -1.93 -26.48 -5.62
N ILE A 444 -1.19 -25.73 -6.45
CA ILE A 444 -1.75 -24.69 -7.32
C ILE A 444 -2.61 -25.32 -8.42
N ARG A 445 -2.11 -26.37 -9.09
CA ARG A 445 -2.83 -27.14 -10.11
C ARG A 445 -4.12 -27.75 -9.58
N SER A 446 -4.05 -28.34 -8.39
CA SER A 446 -5.21 -28.99 -7.76
C SER A 446 -6.32 -27.98 -7.47
N MET A 447 -5.99 -26.87 -6.81
CA MET A 447 -6.96 -25.80 -6.56
C MET A 447 -7.46 -25.14 -7.86
N ALA A 448 -6.59 -24.95 -8.85
CA ALA A 448 -6.96 -24.47 -10.18
C ALA A 448 -8.02 -25.38 -10.85
N LYS A 449 -7.82 -26.70 -10.81
CA LYS A 449 -8.77 -27.70 -11.32
C LYS A 449 -10.11 -27.66 -10.58
N ILE A 450 -10.09 -27.55 -9.24
CA ILE A 450 -11.29 -27.40 -8.41
C ILE A 450 -12.08 -26.14 -8.82
N ARG A 451 -11.39 -25.00 -8.95
CA ARG A 451 -12.01 -23.74 -9.39
C ARG A 451 -12.59 -23.83 -10.79
N LEU A 452 -11.87 -24.41 -11.75
CA LEU A 452 -12.35 -24.58 -13.13
C LEU A 452 -13.59 -25.46 -13.20
N LYS A 453 -13.59 -26.60 -12.49
CA LYS A 453 -14.74 -27.49 -12.38
C LYS A 453 -15.98 -26.74 -11.89
N HIS A 454 -15.81 -25.89 -10.86
CA HIS A 454 -16.90 -25.06 -10.34
C HIS A 454 -17.37 -24.01 -11.36
N LEU A 455 -16.46 -23.29 -12.03
CA LEU A 455 -16.82 -22.27 -13.02
C LEU A 455 -17.55 -22.85 -14.24
N ARG A 456 -17.26 -24.11 -14.60
CA ARG A 456 -17.93 -24.84 -15.69
C ARG A 456 -19.26 -25.47 -15.29
N SER A 457 -19.55 -25.58 -13.98
CA SER A 457 -20.81 -26.15 -13.49
C SER A 457 -21.97 -25.17 -13.65
N SER A 458 -23.10 -25.66 -14.16
CA SER A 458 -24.38 -24.92 -14.18
C SER A 458 -25.16 -25.05 -12.86
N VAL A 459 -24.85 -26.05 -12.04
CA VAL A 459 -25.48 -26.30 -10.74
C VAL A 459 -24.76 -25.50 -9.67
N ARG A 460 -25.53 -24.67 -8.94
CA ARG A 460 -25.06 -23.89 -7.79
C ARG A 460 -25.89 -24.26 -6.57
N GLU A 461 -25.43 -25.27 -5.86
CA GLU A 461 -25.92 -25.57 -4.51
C GLU A 461 -25.24 -24.63 -3.52
N GLU A 462 -25.92 -24.30 -2.42
CA GLU A 462 -25.30 -23.52 -1.33
C GLU A 462 -24.18 -24.37 -0.69
N PRO A 463 -22.92 -23.94 -0.78
CA PRO A 463 -21.83 -24.81 -0.42
C PRO A 463 -21.61 -24.84 1.10
N VAL A 464 -21.49 -26.05 1.65
CA VAL A 464 -21.21 -26.28 3.06
C VAL A 464 -19.79 -25.79 3.39
N PRO A 465 -19.58 -24.95 4.44
CA PRO A 465 -18.25 -24.51 4.84
C PRO A 465 -17.25 -25.67 4.95
N GLY A 466 -16.05 -25.46 4.40
CA GLY A 466 -14.99 -26.45 4.36
C GLY A 466 -15.07 -27.51 3.27
N SER A 467 -16.18 -27.62 2.55
CA SER A 467 -16.31 -28.55 1.41
C SER A 467 -15.51 -28.10 0.17
N GLU A 468 -15.33 -28.99 -0.81
CA GLU A 468 -14.69 -28.65 -2.10
C GLU A 468 -15.43 -27.53 -2.82
N SER A 469 -16.77 -27.55 -2.85
CA SER A 469 -17.58 -26.52 -3.51
C SER A 469 -17.44 -25.16 -2.81
N TRP A 470 -17.37 -25.15 -1.47
CA TRP A 470 -17.14 -23.93 -0.70
C TRP A 470 -15.74 -23.35 -0.92
N CYS A 471 -14.74 -24.23 -1.00
CA CYS A 471 -13.40 -23.81 -1.38
C CYS A 471 -13.42 -23.22 -2.79
N ALA A 472 -14.02 -23.93 -3.75
CA ALA A 472 -14.06 -23.54 -5.15
C ALA A 472 -14.61 -22.13 -5.38
N GLU A 473 -15.61 -21.69 -4.61
CA GLU A 473 -16.14 -20.32 -4.68
C GLU A 473 -15.13 -19.24 -4.31
N LYS A 474 -14.21 -19.55 -3.39
CA LYS A 474 -13.26 -18.62 -2.77
C LYS A 474 -11.85 -18.66 -3.37
N LEU A 475 -11.55 -19.61 -4.25
CA LEU A 475 -10.25 -19.77 -4.92
C LEU A 475 -9.91 -18.67 -5.96
N GLY A 476 -10.66 -17.57 -6.02
CA GLY A 476 -10.38 -16.44 -6.92
C GLY A 476 -9.03 -15.77 -6.67
N PHE A 477 -8.45 -15.91 -5.47
CA PHE A 477 -7.13 -15.38 -5.13
C PHE A 477 -5.99 -15.95 -5.99
N LEU A 478 -6.16 -17.13 -6.60
CA LEU A 478 -5.14 -17.79 -7.43
C LEU A 478 -4.76 -16.98 -8.67
N ALA A 479 -5.60 -16.05 -9.12
CA ALA A 479 -5.37 -15.29 -10.34
C ALA A 479 -4.01 -14.58 -10.35
N GLY A 480 -3.55 -14.07 -9.20
CA GLY A 480 -2.25 -13.41 -9.06
C GLY A 480 -1.07 -14.36 -9.26
N THR A 481 -1.05 -15.49 -8.55
CA THR A 481 0.02 -16.50 -8.69
C THR A 481 0.04 -17.12 -10.09
N ILE A 482 -1.14 -17.39 -10.66
CA ILE A 482 -1.27 -17.90 -12.04
C ILE A 482 -0.74 -16.88 -13.05
N ALA A 483 -0.95 -15.58 -12.81
CA ALA A 483 -0.38 -14.51 -13.64
C ALA A 483 1.13 -14.61 -13.73
N LYS A 484 1.78 -14.76 -12.56
CA LYS A 484 3.23 -14.89 -12.44
C LYS A 484 3.71 -16.13 -13.18
N TYR A 485 3.07 -17.28 -12.95
CA TYR A 485 3.39 -18.51 -13.68
C TYR A 485 3.30 -18.33 -15.21
N ARG A 486 2.21 -17.70 -15.69
CA ARG A 486 1.99 -17.46 -17.13
C ARG A 486 3.09 -16.60 -17.76
N PHE A 487 3.55 -15.57 -17.04
CA PHE A 487 4.61 -14.66 -17.49
C PHE A 487 5.99 -15.32 -17.42
N LEU A 488 6.22 -16.12 -16.39
CA LEU A 488 7.49 -16.80 -16.16
C LEU A 488 7.76 -17.91 -17.18
N THR A 489 6.75 -18.75 -17.44
CA THR A 489 6.93 -19.99 -18.22
C THR A 489 6.42 -19.87 -19.66
N GLY A 490 5.59 -18.88 -19.96
CA GLY A 490 4.87 -18.84 -21.22
C GLY A 490 3.73 -19.86 -21.33
N SER A 491 3.53 -20.72 -20.32
CA SER A 491 2.55 -21.82 -20.35
C SER A 491 1.12 -21.31 -20.26
N LYS A 492 0.26 -21.76 -21.17
CA LYS A 492 -1.17 -21.42 -21.23
C LYS A 492 -2.05 -22.33 -20.36
N GLU A 493 -1.45 -23.19 -19.56
CA GLU A 493 -2.12 -24.24 -18.76
C GLU A 493 -3.33 -23.71 -17.96
N PHE A 494 -3.25 -22.48 -17.45
CA PHE A 494 -4.28 -21.87 -16.60
C PHE A 494 -4.98 -20.66 -17.25
N ASP A 495 -4.83 -20.42 -18.55
CA ASP A 495 -5.38 -19.23 -19.22
C ASP A 495 -6.90 -19.09 -19.04
N GLU A 496 -7.63 -20.20 -18.90
CA GLU A 496 -9.08 -20.20 -18.66
C GLU A 496 -9.45 -19.61 -17.29
N LEU A 497 -8.63 -19.83 -16.26
CA LEU A 497 -8.84 -19.22 -14.93
C LEU A 497 -8.62 -17.71 -14.92
N LEU A 498 -7.78 -17.23 -15.82
CA LEU A 498 -7.46 -15.82 -15.95
C LEU A 498 -8.62 -15.03 -16.60
N ALA A 499 -9.49 -15.67 -17.39
CA ALA A 499 -10.55 -15.02 -18.16
C ALA A 499 -11.50 -14.13 -17.32
N GLY A 500 -11.69 -14.44 -16.03
CA GLY A 500 -12.51 -13.65 -15.10
C GLY A 500 -11.73 -12.85 -14.03
N GLY A 501 -10.43 -13.09 -13.86
CA GLY A 501 -9.63 -12.57 -12.73
C GLY A 501 -8.45 -11.68 -13.12
N MET A 502 -8.17 -11.49 -14.42
CA MET A 502 -7.07 -10.64 -14.88
C MET A 502 -7.19 -9.20 -14.39
N SER A 503 -6.11 -8.67 -13.81
CA SER A 503 -5.95 -7.24 -13.58
C SER A 503 -5.94 -6.47 -14.92
N PRO A 504 -6.24 -5.15 -14.93
CA PRO A 504 -6.22 -4.37 -16.16
C PRO A 504 -4.89 -4.44 -16.90
N TYR A 505 -3.76 -4.47 -16.18
CA TYR A 505 -2.44 -4.63 -16.78
C TYR A 505 -2.25 -6.02 -17.42
N MET A 506 -2.74 -7.08 -16.79
CA MET A 506 -2.67 -8.43 -17.36
C MET A 506 -3.54 -8.56 -18.62
N ARG A 507 -4.73 -7.97 -18.64
CA ARG A 507 -5.58 -7.95 -19.85
C ARG A 507 -4.87 -7.25 -21.00
N PHE A 508 -4.21 -6.12 -20.71
CA PHE A 508 -3.37 -5.46 -21.70
C PHE A 508 -2.24 -6.36 -22.21
N ARG A 509 -1.43 -6.94 -21.31
CA ARG A 509 -0.27 -7.77 -21.68
C ARG A 509 -0.63 -9.08 -22.41
N LEU A 510 -1.73 -9.73 -22.03
CA LEU A 510 -2.11 -11.05 -22.55
C LEU A 510 -3.15 -11.01 -23.68
N LYS A 511 -3.97 -9.97 -23.75
CA LYS A 511 -5.09 -9.85 -24.70
C LYS A 511 -5.04 -8.59 -25.54
N GLY A 512 -4.09 -7.68 -25.31
CA GLY A 512 -4.02 -6.39 -26.01
C GLY A 512 -5.14 -5.41 -25.63
N ASP A 513 -5.85 -5.66 -24.52
CA ASP A 513 -7.00 -4.86 -24.07
C ASP A 513 -6.52 -3.51 -23.48
N ARG A 514 -6.20 -2.59 -24.38
CA ARG A 514 -5.65 -1.28 -24.06
C ARG A 514 -6.70 -0.33 -23.46
N ASP A 515 -7.94 -0.45 -23.89
CA ASP A 515 -9.03 0.41 -23.44
C ASP A 515 -9.35 0.14 -21.95
N ASN A 516 -9.33 -1.13 -21.53
CA ASN A 516 -9.48 -1.47 -20.12
C ASN A 516 -8.36 -0.89 -19.25
N LEU A 517 -7.12 -0.96 -19.72
CA LEU A 517 -5.96 -0.35 -19.05
C LEU A 517 -6.15 1.17 -18.93
N ILE A 518 -6.51 1.86 -20.01
CA ILE A 518 -6.74 3.32 -20.02
C ILE A 518 -7.86 3.67 -19.04
N GLY A 519 -8.99 2.95 -19.07
CA GLY A 519 -10.10 3.18 -18.15
C GLY A 519 -9.70 3.02 -16.68
N ALA A 520 -8.90 2.00 -16.36
CA ALA A 520 -8.43 1.78 -15.00
C ALA A 520 -7.41 2.85 -14.53
N LEU A 521 -6.52 3.30 -15.42
CA LEU A 521 -5.62 4.43 -15.14
C LEU A 521 -6.40 5.73 -14.95
N ARG A 522 -7.42 5.98 -15.78
CA ARG A 522 -8.32 7.14 -15.66
C ARG A 522 -9.02 7.16 -14.29
N ASN A 523 -9.58 6.04 -13.86
CA ASN A 523 -10.23 5.93 -12.56
C ASN A 523 -9.24 6.19 -11.41
N THR A 524 -8.00 5.71 -11.54
CA THR A 524 -6.93 5.95 -10.56
C THR A 524 -6.56 7.44 -10.49
N ALA A 525 -6.36 8.09 -11.64
CA ALA A 525 -6.07 9.52 -11.71
C ALA A 525 -7.23 10.36 -11.12
N GLN A 526 -8.48 10.02 -11.45
CA GLN A 526 -9.67 10.68 -10.90
C GLN A 526 -9.77 10.53 -9.38
N ALA A 527 -9.47 9.34 -8.84
CA ALA A 527 -9.47 9.09 -7.40
C ALA A 527 -8.46 9.98 -6.65
N LEU A 528 -7.25 10.12 -7.21
CA LEU A 528 -6.16 10.90 -6.62
C LEU A 528 -6.32 12.42 -6.84
N ARG A 529 -7.14 12.83 -7.82
CA ARG A 529 -7.32 14.23 -8.20
C ARG A 529 -8.08 15.05 -7.16
N ILE A 530 -8.98 14.41 -6.44
CA ILE A 530 -9.86 15.05 -5.46
C ILE A 530 -9.44 14.69 -4.04
N ASN A 531 -9.91 15.49 -3.08
CA ASN A 531 -9.81 15.16 -1.65
C ASN A 531 -8.37 14.92 -1.17
N PHE A 532 -7.42 15.75 -1.61
CA PHE A 532 -6.01 15.64 -1.20
C PHE A 532 -5.85 15.58 0.34
N ALA A 533 -6.66 16.35 1.07
CA ALA A 533 -6.75 16.32 2.54
C ALA A 533 -7.08 14.93 3.10
N GLY A 534 -7.92 14.15 2.41
CA GLY A 534 -8.30 12.77 2.76
C GLY A 534 -7.16 11.77 2.67
N TYR A 535 -6.09 12.09 1.94
CA TYR A 535 -4.85 11.29 1.87
C TYR A 535 -3.71 11.87 2.73
N THR A 536 -3.92 13.03 3.35
CA THR A 536 -2.88 13.81 4.03
C THR A 536 -3.34 14.30 5.41
N SER A 537 -3.77 15.56 5.52
CA SER A 537 -4.06 16.23 6.80
C SER A 537 -5.14 15.55 7.64
N GLU A 538 -6.07 14.83 7.02
CA GLU A 538 -7.15 14.15 7.71
C GLU A 538 -6.75 12.79 8.27
N VAL A 539 -5.77 12.10 7.68
CA VAL A 539 -5.40 10.72 8.02
C VAL A 539 -4.87 10.59 9.45
N ARG A 540 -5.35 9.58 10.18
CA ARG A 540 -4.90 9.30 11.56
C ARG A 540 -4.17 7.97 11.76
N TYR A 541 -4.34 7.02 10.84
CA TYR A 541 -3.66 5.73 10.84
C TYR A 541 -2.89 5.61 9.52
N THR A 542 -1.57 5.51 9.59
CA THR A 542 -0.65 5.75 8.46
C THR A 542 -0.59 4.58 7.48
N ASP A 543 -0.96 3.38 7.94
CA ASP A 543 -1.29 2.22 7.12
C ASP A 543 -2.61 2.37 6.32
N ARG A 544 -3.42 3.40 6.61
CA ARG A 544 -4.72 3.68 5.93
C ARG A 544 -4.72 4.93 5.05
N VAL A 545 -3.57 5.46 4.66
CA VAL A 545 -3.46 6.70 3.87
C VAL A 545 -4.40 6.73 2.66
N LEU A 546 -4.48 5.65 1.87
CA LEU A 546 -5.32 5.58 0.68
C LEU A 546 -6.75 5.06 0.93
N ARG A 547 -7.16 4.94 2.20
CA ARG A 547 -8.45 4.32 2.57
C ARG A 547 -9.62 5.28 2.51
N PHE A 548 -9.41 6.60 2.55
CA PHE A 548 -10.50 7.60 2.61
C PHE A 548 -11.62 7.41 1.56
N PRO A 549 -11.33 7.13 0.26
CA PRO A 549 -12.38 6.90 -0.73
C PRO A 549 -13.31 5.72 -0.43
N SER A 550 -12.90 4.80 0.45
CA SER A 550 -13.74 3.66 0.85
C SER A 550 -15.04 4.06 1.55
N LEU A 551 -15.08 5.25 2.15
CA LEU A 551 -16.27 5.80 2.82
C LEU A 551 -17.46 5.93 1.86
N PHE A 552 -17.19 6.26 0.59
CA PHE A 552 -18.24 6.54 -0.39
C PHE A 552 -18.82 5.27 -1.05
N GLY A 553 -18.13 4.13 -0.91
CA GLY A 553 -18.62 2.83 -1.37
C GLY A 553 -19.39 2.03 -0.31
N ALA A 554 -19.19 2.33 0.99
CA ALA A 554 -19.64 1.50 2.11
C ALA A 554 -20.94 2.00 2.80
N GLY A 555 -21.67 2.93 2.18
CA GLY A 555 -22.95 3.44 2.70
C GLY A 555 -22.84 4.54 3.77
N PHE A 556 -21.64 5.06 4.06
CA PHE A 556 -21.44 6.23 4.94
C PHE A 556 -22.06 7.49 4.30
N ALA A 557 -21.53 7.88 3.15
CA ALA A 557 -22.07 8.93 2.30
C ALA A 557 -22.33 8.32 0.93
N ARG A 558 -23.57 7.90 0.65
CA ARG A 558 -24.05 7.84 -0.74
C ARG A 558 -24.16 9.30 -1.20
N GLY A 559 -23.05 9.82 -1.73
CA GLY A 559 -22.92 11.24 -2.06
C GLY A 559 -23.81 11.66 -3.23
N LYS A 560 -24.14 12.96 -3.27
CA LYS A 560 -24.79 13.65 -4.40
C LYS A 560 -23.84 13.86 -5.59
N ALA A 561 -22.53 13.68 -5.40
CA ALA A 561 -21.53 13.62 -6.47
C ALA A 561 -21.40 12.18 -6.98
N GLY A 562 -21.06 11.99 -8.26
CA GLY A 562 -20.89 10.67 -8.90
C GLY A 562 -19.90 9.72 -8.20
N ALA A 563 -19.66 8.54 -8.78
CA ALA A 563 -18.84 7.51 -8.17
C ALA A 563 -17.40 8.01 -7.84
N ILE A 564 -17.07 8.13 -6.55
CA ILE A 564 -15.69 8.37 -6.09
C ILE A 564 -14.93 7.04 -6.15
N HIS A 565 -13.89 7.00 -6.98
CA HIS A 565 -13.07 5.81 -7.19
C HIS A 565 -12.02 5.61 -6.08
N ARG A 566 -11.53 4.37 -5.94
CA ARG A 566 -10.33 4.07 -5.14
C ARG A 566 -9.09 4.06 -6.04
N PRO A 567 -7.96 4.64 -5.62
CA PRO A 567 -6.73 4.55 -6.40
C PRO A 567 -6.21 3.11 -6.43
N ASN A 568 -5.62 2.70 -7.56
CA ASN A 568 -5.01 1.38 -7.71
C ASN A 568 -3.49 1.53 -7.90
N THR A 569 -2.74 1.47 -6.79
CA THR A 569 -1.27 1.58 -6.80
C THR A 569 -0.60 0.36 -7.41
N SER A 570 -1.20 -0.83 -7.27
CA SER A 570 -0.72 -2.06 -7.92
C SER A 570 -0.74 -1.93 -9.44
N LEU A 571 -1.78 -1.32 -10.02
CA LEU A 571 -1.84 -1.05 -11.46
C LEU A 571 -0.69 -0.15 -11.93
N LEU A 572 -0.39 0.92 -11.18
CA LEU A 572 0.71 1.82 -11.48
C LEU A 572 2.06 1.09 -11.40
N TYR A 573 2.26 0.29 -10.35
CA TYR A 573 3.46 -0.53 -10.19
C TYR A 573 3.63 -1.53 -11.33
N SER A 574 2.61 -2.35 -11.59
CA SER A 574 2.65 -3.37 -12.65
C SER A 574 2.89 -2.75 -14.02
N SER A 575 2.20 -1.66 -14.35
CA SER A 575 2.38 -0.99 -15.64
C SER A 575 3.77 -0.36 -15.80
N ALA A 576 4.34 0.22 -14.74
CA ALA A 576 5.67 0.82 -14.77
C ALA A 576 6.80 -0.21 -14.75
N THR A 577 6.62 -1.35 -14.08
CA THR A 577 7.72 -2.30 -13.80
C THR A 577 7.66 -3.58 -14.62
N GLY A 578 6.51 -3.95 -15.16
CA GLY A 578 6.31 -5.21 -15.86
C GLY A 578 5.81 -6.37 -14.99
N ASP A 579 5.78 -6.19 -13.66
CA ASP A 579 5.38 -7.24 -12.72
C ASP A 579 3.86 -7.49 -12.76
N PRO A 580 3.39 -8.70 -13.10
CA PRO A 580 1.96 -9.01 -13.09
C PRO A 580 1.35 -9.13 -11.68
N GLY A 581 2.17 -9.15 -10.62
CA GLY A 581 1.77 -9.24 -9.22
C GLY A 581 2.17 -8.00 -8.41
N GLY A 582 3.07 -8.18 -7.43
CA GLY A 582 3.42 -7.16 -6.45
C GLY A 582 4.85 -7.35 -5.93
N ALA A 583 5.40 -6.28 -5.33
CA ALA A 583 6.80 -6.21 -4.92
C ALA A 583 7.18 -7.06 -3.68
N GLY A 584 6.20 -7.61 -2.96
CA GLY A 584 6.40 -8.23 -1.64
C GLY A 584 6.86 -9.69 -1.67
N TYR A 585 6.19 -10.53 -2.46
CA TYR A 585 6.42 -11.98 -2.52
C TYR A 585 6.66 -12.37 -3.96
N PHE A 586 7.73 -13.10 -4.26
CA PHE A 586 8.16 -13.48 -5.62
C PHE A 586 7.95 -12.35 -6.67
N PRO A 587 8.57 -11.17 -6.48
CA PRO A 587 8.42 -10.06 -7.41
C PRO A 587 9.03 -10.38 -8.77
N LEU A 588 8.34 -10.01 -9.85
CA LEU A 588 8.76 -10.20 -11.24
C LEU A 588 8.91 -8.85 -11.96
N ASN A 589 9.31 -7.79 -11.25
CA ASN A 589 9.60 -6.51 -11.88
C ASN A 589 10.73 -6.65 -12.90
N ALA A 590 10.43 -6.32 -14.16
CA ALA A 590 11.37 -6.41 -15.27
C ALA A 590 12.34 -5.23 -15.32
N VAL A 591 11.91 -4.07 -14.82
CA VAL A 591 12.66 -2.82 -14.91
C VAL A 591 12.48 -1.95 -13.67
N ARG A 592 13.51 -1.17 -13.34
CA ARG A 592 13.44 0.03 -12.50
C ARG A 592 13.96 1.21 -13.31
N TRP A 593 13.18 2.29 -13.38
CA TRP A 593 13.56 3.49 -14.09
C TRP A 593 14.41 4.38 -13.18
N LEU A 594 15.68 4.59 -13.51
CA LEU A 594 16.62 5.42 -12.76
C LEU A 594 16.39 6.91 -13.12
N THR A 595 15.19 7.38 -12.81
CA THR A 595 14.75 8.73 -13.07
C THR A 595 13.54 9.08 -12.18
N PRO A 596 13.34 10.36 -11.80
CA PRO A 596 12.18 10.77 -11.01
C PRO A 596 10.82 10.38 -11.63
N PRO A 597 9.80 10.03 -10.82
CA PRO A 597 8.44 9.71 -11.29
C PRO A 597 7.66 10.95 -11.75
N ARG A 598 8.36 12.04 -12.10
CA ARG A 598 7.83 13.35 -12.46
C ARG A 598 7.96 13.56 -13.97
N ASN A 599 6.94 14.14 -14.60
CA ASN A 599 6.88 14.44 -16.03
C ASN A 599 7.22 13.25 -16.95
N ILE A 600 6.88 12.03 -16.51
CA ILE A 600 7.15 10.80 -17.25
C ILE A 600 5.95 9.85 -17.17
N ALA A 601 5.74 9.09 -18.23
CA ALA A 601 4.96 7.88 -18.22
C ALA A 601 5.81 6.73 -18.78
N ALA A 602 5.68 5.55 -18.19
CA ALA A 602 6.39 4.34 -18.59
C ALA A 602 5.46 3.14 -18.50
N LEU A 603 5.19 2.50 -19.64
CA LEU A 603 4.33 1.32 -19.74
C LEU A 603 5.15 0.16 -20.31
N VAL A 604 5.46 -0.82 -19.47
CA VAL A 604 6.09 -2.07 -19.91
C VAL A 604 5.10 -2.85 -20.76
N THR A 605 5.45 -3.10 -22.01
CA THR A 605 4.61 -3.78 -23.00
C THR A 605 5.05 -5.22 -23.25
N ASP A 606 6.33 -5.52 -23.04
CA ASP A 606 6.88 -6.87 -23.11
C ASP A 606 8.02 -7.06 -22.09
N SER A 607 8.17 -8.28 -21.60
CA SER A 607 9.24 -8.67 -20.66
C SER A 607 9.39 -10.18 -20.64
N GLY A 608 10.63 -10.64 -20.72
CA GLY A 608 11.01 -12.05 -20.63
C GLY A 608 12.52 -12.18 -20.47
N THR A 609 13.04 -13.39 -20.69
CA THR A 609 14.48 -13.68 -20.54
C THR A 609 15.30 -13.28 -21.78
N SER A 610 14.67 -13.11 -22.94
CA SER A 610 15.34 -12.76 -24.21
C SER A 610 14.94 -11.39 -24.78
N SER A 611 13.91 -10.75 -24.22
CA SER A 611 13.41 -9.46 -24.68
C SER A 611 12.83 -8.62 -23.55
N PHE A 612 12.85 -7.31 -23.76
CA PHE A 612 12.14 -6.34 -22.95
C PHE A 612 11.62 -5.21 -23.86
N ALA A 613 10.40 -4.74 -23.64
CA ALA A 613 9.89 -3.57 -24.33
C ALA A 613 9.03 -2.68 -23.44
N ALA A 614 9.11 -1.37 -23.67
CA ALA A 614 8.29 -0.38 -23.00
C ALA A 614 7.92 0.78 -23.92
N GLU A 615 6.73 1.34 -23.69
CA GLU A 615 6.33 2.65 -24.20
C GLU A 615 6.66 3.73 -23.17
N LEU A 616 7.32 4.80 -23.60
CA LEU A 616 7.78 5.90 -22.76
C LEU A 616 7.29 7.25 -23.30
N PHE A 617 6.94 8.16 -22.40
CA PHE A 617 6.58 9.54 -22.77
C PHE A 617 7.18 10.54 -21.79
N ASN A 618 7.96 11.49 -22.31
CA ASN A 618 8.49 12.64 -21.56
C ASN A 618 7.57 13.85 -21.77
N PHE A 619 7.00 14.40 -20.69
CA PHE A 619 6.08 15.53 -20.75
C PHE A 619 6.77 16.90 -20.90
N GLN A 620 8.09 16.93 -20.71
CA GLN A 620 8.90 18.14 -20.90
C GLN A 620 9.18 18.39 -22.38
N ASN A 621 9.46 19.65 -22.74
CA ASN A 621 9.89 20.02 -24.10
C ASN A 621 11.32 19.54 -24.39
N ALA A 622 12.20 19.66 -23.39
CA ALA A 622 13.60 19.25 -23.53
C ALA A 622 13.71 17.71 -23.50
N PRO A 623 14.65 17.13 -24.27
CA PRO A 623 15.04 15.75 -24.10
C PRO A 623 15.47 15.47 -22.65
N ARG A 624 15.21 14.25 -22.20
CA ARG A 624 15.58 13.79 -20.86
C ARG A 624 16.46 12.57 -20.99
N LYS A 625 17.66 12.63 -20.43
CA LYS A 625 18.51 11.45 -20.27
C LYS A 625 17.91 10.53 -19.20
N ILE A 626 17.74 9.25 -19.55
CA ILE A 626 17.16 8.24 -18.66
C ILE A 626 18.09 7.05 -18.61
N SER A 627 18.18 6.44 -17.43
CA SER A 627 18.78 5.12 -17.25
C SER A 627 17.74 4.14 -16.69
N ALA A 628 17.96 2.84 -16.90
CA ALA A 628 17.09 1.79 -16.39
C ALA A 628 17.91 0.58 -15.94
N GLU A 629 17.48 -0.09 -14.87
CA GLU A 629 18.00 -1.40 -14.44
C GLU A 629 17.06 -2.49 -14.94
N LEU A 630 17.58 -3.42 -15.76
CA LEU A 630 16.84 -4.56 -16.30
C LEU A 630 17.11 -5.82 -15.46
N TYR A 631 16.06 -6.47 -14.98
CA TYR A 631 16.16 -7.55 -13.98
C TYR A 631 16.04 -8.96 -14.55
N LEU A 632 15.26 -9.14 -15.62
CA LEU A 632 14.83 -10.49 -16.06
C LEU A 632 15.57 -11.02 -17.30
N LEU A 633 16.36 -10.20 -17.99
CA LEU A 633 17.13 -10.65 -19.14
C LEU A 633 18.18 -11.66 -18.70
N ALA A 634 18.29 -12.76 -19.45
CA ALA A 634 19.34 -13.75 -19.25
C ALA A 634 20.70 -13.21 -19.73
N GLY A 635 21.79 -13.83 -19.27
CA GLY A 635 23.14 -13.45 -19.71
C GLY A 635 23.31 -13.59 -21.23
N GLY A 636 23.90 -12.58 -21.86
CA GLY A 636 24.12 -12.55 -23.32
C GLY A 636 24.29 -11.15 -23.89
N GLU A 637 24.43 -11.08 -25.22
CA GLU A 637 24.52 -9.82 -25.98
C GLU A 637 23.13 -9.38 -26.46
N TYR A 638 22.86 -8.08 -26.33
CA TYR A 638 21.57 -7.48 -26.65
C TYR A 638 21.76 -6.18 -27.43
N ASN A 639 20.74 -5.81 -28.20
CA ASN A 639 20.63 -4.50 -28.80
C ASN A 639 19.50 -3.72 -28.13
N LEU A 640 19.82 -2.53 -27.65
CA LEU A 640 18.85 -1.50 -27.26
C LEU A 640 18.48 -0.69 -28.49
N THR A 641 17.18 -0.49 -28.70
CA THR A 641 16.62 0.42 -29.69
C THR A 641 15.62 1.34 -29.03
N VAL A 642 15.78 2.64 -29.24
CA VAL A 642 14.78 3.66 -28.89
C VAL A 642 14.25 4.25 -30.18
N ALA A 643 12.94 4.14 -30.39
CA ALA A 643 12.28 4.66 -31.58
C ALA A 643 11.16 5.62 -31.23
N VAL A 644 11.04 6.72 -31.96
CA VAL A 644 9.95 7.69 -31.82
C VAL A 644 8.77 7.25 -32.68
N LYS A 645 7.58 7.22 -32.08
CA LYS A 645 6.32 6.96 -32.76
C LYS A 645 5.65 8.28 -33.16
N ASP A 646 5.33 8.42 -34.44
CA ASP A 646 4.63 9.56 -35.02
C ASP A 646 3.49 9.06 -35.91
N GLY A 647 2.28 8.97 -35.35
CA GLY A 647 1.16 8.23 -35.93
C GLY A 647 1.52 6.75 -36.12
N ASP A 648 1.41 6.26 -37.36
CA ASP A 648 1.76 4.89 -37.74
C ASP A 648 3.24 4.70 -38.07
N LYS A 649 4.01 5.81 -38.16
CA LYS A 649 5.44 5.75 -38.47
C LYS A 649 6.25 5.59 -37.19
N THR A 650 7.24 4.71 -37.24
CA THR A 650 8.23 4.53 -36.18
C THR A 650 9.60 4.85 -36.74
N LYS A 651 10.31 5.79 -36.13
CA LYS A 651 11.66 6.20 -36.54
C LYS A 651 12.65 5.93 -35.41
N THR A 652 13.66 5.12 -35.68
CA THR A 652 14.76 4.89 -34.73
C THR A 652 15.46 6.21 -34.42
N ALA A 653 15.54 6.53 -33.12
CA ALA A 653 16.24 7.69 -32.60
C ALA A 653 17.63 7.30 -32.08
N GLU A 654 17.73 6.15 -31.41
CA GLU A 654 18.97 5.64 -30.82
C GLU A 654 19.03 4.12 -30.95
N THR A 655 20.22 3.57 -31.16
CA THR A 655 20.48 2.14 -31.07
C THR A 655 21.88 1.89 -30.51
N GLY A 656 22.03 0.85 -29.70
CA GLY A 656 23.32 0.49 -29.11
C GLY A 656 23.33 -0.95 -28.60
N ALA A 657 24.49 -1.60 -28.72
CA ALA A 657 24.70 -2.93 -28.15
C ALA A 657 25.03 -2.83 -26.65
N PHE A 658 24.59 -3.81 -25.87
CA PHE A 658 24.96 -3.95 -24.47
C PHE A 658 24.99 -5.43 -24.07
N THR A 659 25.82 -5.75 -23.09
CA THR A 659 25.96 -7.11 -22.56
C THR A 659 25.23 -7.23 -21.23
N VAL A 660 24.42 -8.26 -21.09
CA VAL A 660 23.83 -8.66 -19.81
C VAL A 660 24.77 -9.65 -19.14
N THR A 661 25.41 -9.23 -18.05
CA THR A 661 26.34 -10.07 -17.26
C THR A 661 25.70 -10.61 -15.99
N GLY A 662 24.51 -10.14 -15.64
CA GLY A 662 23.81 -10.50 -14.42
C GLY A 662 22.52 -9.69 -14.24
N PRO A 663 21.81 -9.92 -13.13
CA PRO A 663 20.63 -9.13 -12.79
C PRO A 663 21.02 -7.65 -12.68
N ARG A 664 20.07 -6.74 -12.97
CA ARG A 664 20.24 -5.28 -12.85
C ARG A 664 21.22 -4.67 -13.85
N THR A 665 21.33 -5.27 -15.03
CA THR A 665 22.10 -4.67 -16.12
C THR A 665 21.54 -3.28 -16.43
N ARG A 666 22.43 -2.28 -16.42
CA ARG A 666 22.06 -0.87 -16.62
C ARG A 666 22.17 -0.48 -18.07
N VAL A 667 21.14 0.19 -18.57
CA VAL A 667 21.12 0.83 -19.89
C VAL A 667 20.82 2.31 -19.73
N SER A 668 21.29 3.14 -20.66
CA SER A 668 21.02 4.58 -20.69
C SER A 668 20.72 5.02 -22.12
N PHE A 669 19.82 5.98 -22.26
CA PHE A 669 19.39 6.53 -23.55
C PHE A 669 18.77 7.92 -23.37
N ASP A 670 18.63 8.66 -24.47
CA ASP A 670 17.93 9.94 -24.48
C ASP A 670 16.46 9.75 -24.85
N LEU A 671 15.55 10.29 -24.03
CA LEU A 671 14.11 10.31 -24.27
C LEU A 671 13.66 11.69 -24.79
N PRO A 672 13.32 11.82 -26.09
CA PRO A 672 12.86 13.07 -26.67
C PRO A 672 11.64 13.66 -25.94
N GLY A 673 11.59 14.99 -25.86
CA GLY A 673 10.47 15.70 -25.24
C GLY A 673 9.19 15.62 -26.07
N ARG A 674 8.05 15.41 -25.41
CA ARG A 674 6.70 15.38 -25.98
C ARG A 674 6.54 14.44 -27.18
N LYS A 675 7.23 13.29 -27.14
CA LYS A 675 7.14 12.24 -28.15
C LYS A 675 6.95 10.89 -27.47
N LEU A 676 6.03 10.08 -28.01
CA LEU A 676 5.88 8.69 -27.61
C LEU A 676 7.07 7.90 -28.17
N CYS A 677 7.78 7.20 -27.29
CA CYS A 677 8.94 6.40 -27.67
C CYS A 677 8.73 4.93 -27.32
N LEU A 678 9.26 4.06 -28.15
CA LEU A 678 9.33 2.62 -27.94
C LEU A 678 10.78 2.28 -27.58
N MET A 679 10.98 1.76 -26.38
CA MET A 679 12.23 1.15 -25.94
C MET A 679 12.12 -0.35 -26.15
N ILE A 680 13.06 -0.95 -26.89
CA ILE A 680 13.11 -2.39 -27.17
C ILE A 680 14.54 -2.88 -26.88
N CYS A 681 14.66 -3.92 -26.07
CA CYS A 681 15.86 -4.70 -25.89
C CYS A 681 15.62 -6.09 -26.48
N SER A 682 16.44 -6.50 -27.44
CA SER A 682 16.34 -7.83 -28.06
C SER A 682 17.70 -8.50 -28.05
N ARG A 683 17.73 -9.79 -27.71
CA ARG A 683 18.94 -10.61 -27.76
C ARG A 683 19.47 -10.67 -29.20
N ASP A 684 20.77 -10.55 -29.38
CA ASP A 684 21.41 -10.76 -30.68
C ASP A 684 21.53 -12.26 -30.94
N GLU A 685 20.69 -12.81 -31.82
CA GLU A 685 20.68 -14.25 -32.14
C GLU A 685 21.84 -14.69 -33.04
N LYS A 686 22.73 -13.77 -33.46
CA LYS A 686 23.85 -14.06 -34.36
C LYS A 686 25.12 -14.56 -33.65
N LYS A 687 25.11 -14.78 -32.33
CA LYS A 687 26.26 -15.31 -31.56
C LYS A 687 25.87 -16.27 -30.45
#